data_AF-A0AAD5MHH2-F1
#
_entry.id   AF-A0AAD5MHH2-F1
#
_cell.length_a   1.000
_cell.length_b   1.000
_cell.length_c   1.000
_cell.angle_alpha   90.00
_cell.angle_beta   90.00
_cell.angle_gamma   90.00
#
_symmetry.space_group_name_H-M   'P 1'
#
loop_
_entity.id
_entity.type
_entity.pdbx_description
1 polymer ?
#
loop_
_entity_poly.entity_id
_entity_poly.type
_entity_poly.pdbx_seq_one_letter_code
_entity_poly.pdbx_strand_id
1 'polypeptide(L)'
;MTPPRHDPLFLGLDCSTQSMTAVVTDARNRYVTELSLRFDDALPQYHVTNGVRRDRSDADVVSVPSLMLVNALDAILERLQADPTIAKRIAADGSFLEQVERISLASSLLASLLIGDFAAIDQSDASGMNLMDISTKTWSSSLLEATVSVGADGEDARARLAERLREALGEATVPSHTVIGATHPYFHRRFGLRADCAIVAFSGDNPCTLAGIGLSRPGTIAISLGTSSTVLTVVPASVDTACAADEGHFFVNPVDTESLMMMVCFKNGSLARENVRDQYAGGSWEVFESLLADSKPGNDGVVGFYFPEPEITPTTAQYTMVMLLRAISSRVRPQRARVAAFHRHAPLAFPEIPFKLADIGEGIAEVEVLQWFVKEGEPIKQFQNVCEVQSDKATVEITSRYDGVVKKIHYNVGEMAKVGTTLIDIDVDDATAASVVESAKPAQSRKGPPTPVGGAAPKAVKPQTPTPKVAAPEPVAPTPRARAAPVVSSARSTSEKVLTSPSVRRLAKEHDIDLADVEGSGPQGRILKEDLLEYIRALAASPPTATTPASTSSAVASSPAVASAAPVTASYLEEDTTVPLTPIQKMMVKSMNAALRIPHFGYADEIEVDALYELRDKLKPVAEARGIKLSFMPFIIKAASLALKHHPSLNATVSEDETQVTMLAAHNISVAMDTPTGLIVPNIKNVQTKSVLDIAADLNRLQALASAGKLAPADLTGGTFSISNIGSVGGTYMSPVIMVPQVAIGAVGKFQTVPRFAKDGSVVPVRIMNVSWSGDHRVIDGATMARFSNKWKLYLENPVSMLSEMS
;
A
#
# COMPACT_ATOMS: atom_id res chain seq x y z
N MET A 1 24.28 -15.22 -46.23
CA MET A 1 24.49 -15.76 -44.87
C MET A 1 23.12 -16.02 -44.28
N THR A 2 22.90 -17.16 -43.62
CA THR A 2 21.67 -17.40 -42.85
C THR A 2 21.69 -16.48 -41.62
N PRO A 3 20.58 -15.82 -41.23
CA PRO A 3 20.52 -15.13 -39.95
C PRO A 3 20.72 -16.14 -38.80
N PRO A 4 21.25 -15.70 -37.64
CA PRO A 4 21.38 -16.58 -36.48
C PRO A 4 19.99 -17.05 -36.04
N ARG A 5 19.79 -18.38 -36.01
CA ARG A 5 18.60 -18.95 -35.36
C ARG A 5 18.73 -18.69 -33.85
N HIS A 6 17.93 -17.79 -33.33
CA HIS A 6 17.75 -17.61 -31.90
C HIS A 6 17.07 -18.89 -31.33
N ASP A 7 17.43 -19.32 -30.11
CA ASP A 7 16.68 -20.38 -29.40
C ASP A 7 15.22 -19.89 -29.25
N PRO A 8 14.19 -20.67 -29.68
CA PRO A 8 12.80 -20.22 -29.63
C PRO A 8 12.34 -19.94 -28.19
N LEU A 9 11.36 -19.04 -28.09
CA LEU A 9 10.76 -18.57 -26.84
C LEU A 9 9.31 -19.01 -26.74
N PHE A 10 8.91 -19.37 -25.53
CA PHE A 10 7.64 -19.98 -25.18
C PHE A 10 6.98 -19.11 -24.12
N LEU A 11 5.73 -18.72 -24.33
CA LEU A 11 5.00 -17.76 -23.48
C LEU A 11 3.79 -18.45 -22.82
N GLY A 12 3.82 -18.57 -21.50
CA GLY A 12 2.67 -18.86 -20.63
C GLY A 12 2.10 -17.56 -20.05
N LEU A 13 0.81 -17.53 -19.72
CA LEU A 13 0.06 -16.30 -19.44
C LEU A 13 -1.09 -16.61 -18.44
N ASP A 14 -1.17 -15.97 -17.27
CA ASP A 14 -1.99 -16.45 -16.12
C ASP A 14 -3.00 -15.42 -15.54
N CYS A 15 -4.26 -15.36 -16.02
CA CYS A 15 -5.36 -14.61 -15.38
C CYS A 15 -5.88 -15.28 -14.10
N SER A 16 -5.49 -14.74 -12.96
CA SER A 16 -6.36 -14.80 -11.80
C SER A 16 -7.58 -13.86 -11.99
N THR A 17 -8.53 -13.87 -11.07
CA THR A 17 -9.61 -12.86 -11.01
C THR A 17 -9.13 -11.50 -10.50
N GLN A 18 -7.84 -11.33 -10.22
CA GLN A 18 -7.22 -10.16 -9.58
C GLN A 18 -5.99 -9.63 -10.34
N SER A 19 -5.41 -10.47 -11.19
CA SER A 19 -4.07 -10.30 -11.74
C SER A 19 -3.85 -11.15 -12.98
N MET A 20 -2.79 -10.85 -13.69
CA MET A 20 -2.33 -11.59 -14.86
C MET A 20 -0.81 -11.78 -14.78
N THR A 21 -0.28 -12.97 -15.08
CA THR A 21 1.17 -13.21 -15.06
C THR A 21 1.68 -13.84 -16.34
N ALA A 22 2.56 -13.14 -17.07
CA ALA A 22 3.31 -13.69 -18.20
C ALA A 22 4.58 -14.38 -17.71
N VAL A 23 4.85 -15.60 -18.18
CA VAL A 23 6.10 -16.35 -17.95
C VAL A 23 6.70 -16.69 -19.31
N VAL A 24 7.94 -16.29 -19.54
CA VAL A 24 8.68 -16.65 -20.77
C VAL A 24 9.76 -17.68 -20.44
N THR A 25 9.82 -18.76 -21.22
CA THR A 25 10.90 -19.75 -21.18
C THR A 25 11.56 -19.92 -22.55
N ASP A 26 12.78 -20.49 -22.57
CA ASP A 26 13.44 -20.89 -23.82
C ASP A 26 13.16 -22.35 -24.21
N ALA A 27 13.69 -22.76 -25.37
CA ALA A 27 13.67 -24.11 -25.93
C ALA A 27 14.26 -25.24 -25.05
N ARG A 28 14.74 -24.92 -23.85
CA ARG A 28 15.30 -25.85 -22.86
C ARG A 28 14.52 -25.78 -21.53
N ASN A 29 13.33 -25.18 -21.57
CA ASN A 29 12.48 -24.85 -20.42
C ASN A 29 13.21 -24.01 -19.34
N ARG A 30 14.22 -23.21 -19.73
CA ARG A 30 14.83 -22.25 -18.81
C ARG A 30 13.99 -20.98 -18.76
N TYR A 31 13.65 -20.56 -17.56
CA TYR A 31 13.02 -19.28 -17.26
C TYR A 31 13.84 -18.11 -17.85
N VAL A 32 13.16 -17.18 -18.53
CA VAL A 32 13.75 -15.99 -19.17
C VAL A 32 13.27 -14.72 -18.47
N THR A 33 11.96 -14.57 -18.25
CA THR A 33 11.37 -13.51 -17.42
C THR A 33 10.00 -13.93 -16.90
N GLU A 34 9.53 -13.24 -15.86
CA GLU A 34 8.13 -13.27 -15.41
C GLU A 34 7.67 -11.83 -15.16
N LEU A 35 6.47 -11.50 -15.62
CA LEU A 35 5.84 -10.20 -15.41
C LEU A 35 4.42 -10.43 -14.91
N SER A 36 4.16 -10.01 -13.68
CA SER A 36 2.80 -9.99 -13.13
C SER A 36 2.20 -8.57 -13.14
N LEU A 37 0.89 -8.52 -13.32
CA LEU A 37 0.09 -7.31 -13.50
C LEU A 37 -1.21 -7.50 -12.72
N ARG A 38 -1.35 -6.84 -11.56
CA ARG A 38 -2.61 -6.82 -10.82
C ARG A 38 -3.54 -5.76 -11.39
N PHE A 39 -4.82 -6.09 -11.56
CA PHE A 39 -5.78 -5.23 -12.28
C PHE A 39 -6.05 -3.93 -11.55
N ASP A 40 -6.19 -3.99 -10.22
CA ASP A 40 -6.32 -2.84 -9.31
C ASP A 40 -5.20 -1.81 -9.51
N ASP A 41 -3.95 -2.27 -9.57
CA ASP A 41 -2.76 -1.41 -9.63
C ASP A 41 -2.47 -0.90 -11.04
N ALA A 42 -2.72 -1.73 -12.07
CA ALA A 42 -2.24 -1.50 -13.42
C ALA A 42 -3.31 -1.03 -14.42
N LEU A 43 -4.61 -1.23 -14.11
CA LEU A 43 -5.72 -0.74 -14.92
C LEU A 43 -6.79 0.01 -14.08
N PRO A 44 -6.41 1.07 -13.35
CA PRO A 44 -7.32 1.80 -12.46
C PRO A 44 -8.56 2.38 -13.17
N GLN A 45 -8.53 2.54 -14.50
CA GLN A 45 -9.66 2.99 -15.32
C GLN A 45 -10.88 2.06 -15.31
N TYR A 46 -10.74 0.79 -14.92
CA TYR A 46 -11.88 -0.13 -14.76
C TYR A 46 -12.53 -0.07 -13.37
N HIS A 47 -11.92 0.66 -12.44
CA HIS A 47 -12.43 0.87 -11.08
C HIS A 47 -12.74 -0.44 -10.33
N VAL A 48 -11.88 -1.44 -10.51
CA VAL A 48 -11.96 -2.74 -9.83
C VAL A 48 -11.33 -2.71 -8.45
N THR A 49 -11.69 -3.69 -7.61
CA THR A 49 -11.06 -3.91 -6.30
C THR A 49 -11.05 -5.40 -5.97
N ASN A 50 -9.85 -5.98 -5.95
CA ASN A 50 -9.55 -7.40 -6.16
C ASN A 50 -10.08 -7.88 -7.53
N GLY A 51 -9.81 -7.11 -8.59
CA GLY A 51 -10.11 -7.41 -10.00
C GLY A 51 -11.60 -7.54 -10.37
N VAL A 52 -12.50 -7.26 -9.44
CA VAL A 52 -13.94 -7.13 -9.68
C VAL A 52 -14.40 -5.69 -9.52
N ARG A 53 -15.25 -5.22 -10.42
CA ARG A 53 -15.97 -3.95 -10.31
C ARG A 53 -17.26 -4.20 -9.53
N ARG A 54 -17.39 -3.56 -8.38
CA ARG A 54 -18.67 -3.42 -7.67
C ARG A 54 -19.42 -2.24 -8.26
N ASP A 55 -20.74 -2.33 -8.40
CA ASP A 55 -21.51 -1.14 -8.79
C ASP A 55 -21.54 -0.12 -7.65
N ARG A 56 -21.89 1.13 -7.98
CA ARG A 56 -22.06 2.23 -7.00
C ARG A 56 -23.54 2.53 -6.73
N SER A 57 -24.42 2.00 -7.57
CA SER A 57 -25.88 2.03 -7.43
C SER A 57 -26.38 0.91 -6.53
N ASP A 58 -25.69 -0.24 -6.59
CA ASP A 58 -25.98 -1.48 -5.86
C ASP A 58 -24.63 -2.08 -5.40
N ALA A 59 -24.47 -2.29 -4.09
CA ALA A 59 -23.21 -2.75 -3.51
C ALA A 59 -22.97 -4.26 -3.72
N ASP A 60 -24.03 -5.00 -4.04
CA ASP A 60 -24.07 -6.46 -4.06
C ASP A 60 -23.90 -7.02 -5.50
N VAL A 61 -23.94 -6.14 -6.50
CA VAL A 61 -23.60 -6.43 -7.91
C VAL A 61 -22.08 -6.40 -8.10
N VAL A 62 -21.50 -7.58 -8.34
CA VAL A 62 -20.04 -7.79 -8.49
C VAL A 62 -19.72 -8.32 -9.90
N SER A 63 -19.21 -7.46 -10.77
CA SER A 63 -18.88 -7.77 -12.18
C SER A 63 -17.38 -7.88 -12.42
N VAL A 64 -16.96 -8.62 -13.45
CA VAL A 64 -15.62 -8.50 -14.05
C VAL A 64 -15.77 -7.78 -15.39
N PRO A 65 -15.20 -6.58 -15.59
CA PRO A 65 -15.29 -5.91 -16.88
C PRO A 65 -14.49 -6.69 -17.93
N SER A 66 -15.13 -7.29 -18.93
CA SER A 66 -14.43 -8.12 -19.94
C SER A 66 -13.30 -7.37 -20.64
N LEU A 67 -13.54 -6.08 -20.95
CA LEU A 67 -12.58 -5.14 -21.54
C LEU A 67 -11.32 -4.89 -20.66
N MET A 68 -11.36 -5.23 -19.37
CA MET A 68 -10.21 -5.14 -18.46
C MET A 68 -9.23 -6.29 -18.63
N LEU A 69 -9.72 -7.54 -18.73
CA LEU A 69 -8.87 -8.73 -18.94
C LEU A 69 -8.10 -8.55 -20.25
N VAL A 70 -8.88 -8.27 -21.28
CA VAL A 70 -8.51 -7.69 -22.57
C VAL A 70 -7.38 -6.65 -22.43
N ASN A 71 -7.60 -5.48 -21.83
CA ASN A 71 -6.56 -4.45 -21.73
C ASN A 71 -5.36 -4.81 -20.84
N ALA A 72 -5.48 -5.81 -19.95
CA ALA A 72 -4.40 -6.21 -19.06
C ALA A 72 -3.34 -7.05 -19.77
N LEU A 73 -3.73 -7.89 -20.75
CA LEU A 73 -2.78 -8.72 -21.47
C LEU A 73 -1.91 -7.87 -22.38
N ASP A 74 -2.44 -6.84 -23.05
CA ASP A 74 -1.59 -5.89 -23.77
C ASP A 74 -0.70 -5.08 -22.84
N ALA A 75 -1.19 -4.64 -21.68
CA ALA A 75 -0.34 -4.02 -20.67
C ALA A 75 0.74 -4.98 -20.12
N ILE A 76 0.63 -6.30 -20.37
CA ILE A 76 1.69 -7.30 -20.17
C ILE A 76 2.57 -7.48 -21.42
N LEU A 77 2.02 -7.44 -22.64
CA LEU A 77 2.81 -7.51 -23.89
C LEU A 77 3.69 -6.27 -24.07
N GLU A 78 3.17 -5.08 -23.77
CA GLU A 78 3.91 -3.82 -23.73
C GLU A 78 5.05 -3.87 -22.70
N ARG A 79 4.80 -4.49 -21.53
CA ARG A 79 5.87 -4.71 -20.52
C ARG A 79 6.88 -5.77 -20.97
N LEU A 80 6.47 -6.83 -21.66
CA LEU A 80 7.39 -7.81 -22.29
C LEU A 80 8.24 -7.16 -23.38
N GLN A 81 7.67 -6.26 -24.18
CA GLN A 81 8.39 -5.46 -25.19
C GLN A 81 9.38 -4.47 -24.55
N ALA A 82 9.11 -3.99 -23.32
CA ALA A 82 9.95 -3.06 -22.58
C ALA A 82 11.02 -3.71 -21.67
N ASP A 83 10.87 -4.97 -21.25
CA ASP A 83 11.86 -5.72 -20.47
C ASP A 83 13.23 -5.71 -21.18
N PRO A 84 14.31 -5.13 -20.62
CA PRO A 84 15.59 -4.99 -21.32
C PRO A 84 16.24 -6.29 -21.83
N THR A 85 15.81 -7.44 -21.33
CA THR A 85 16.26 -8.79 -21.72
C THR A 85 15.53 -9.29 -22.95
N ILE A 86 14.22 -8.99 -23.05
CA ILE A 86 13.36 -9.35 -24.17
C ILE A 86 13.35 -8.26 -25.24
N ALA A 87 13.35 -6.98 -24.87
CA ALA A 87 13.60 -5.84 -25.74
C ALA A 87 14.91 -5.99 -26.53
N LYS A 88 15.99 -6.52 -25.95
CA LYS A 88 17.24 -6.84 -26.69
C LYS A 88 17.11 -7.99 -27.71
N ARG A 89 15.95 -8.65 -27.79
CA ARG A 89 15.58 -9.64 -28.82
C ARG A 89 14.44 -9.16 -29.73
N ILE A 90 13.53 -8.34 -29.20
CA ILE A 90 12.38 -7.77 -29.93
C ILE A 90 12.77 -6.51 -30.72
N ALA A 91 13.67 -5.64 -30.22
CA ALA A 91 13.98 -4.33 -30.83
C ALA A 91 14.73 -4.37 -32.18
N ALA A 92 14.61 -5.48 -32.92
CA ALA A 92 14.85 -5.56 -34.35
C ALA A 92 13.59 -5.25 -35.18
N ASP A 93 12.39 -5.62 -34.71
CA ASP A 93 11.10 -5.32 -35.36
C ASP A 93 9.90 -5.48 -34.38
N GLY A 94 8.77 -4.84 -34.64
CA GLY A 94 7.58 -4.86 -33.78
C GLY A 94 6.85 -6.21 -33.69
N SER A 95 7.33 -7.24 -34.39
CA SER A 95 6.60 -8.47 -34.67
C SER A 95 6.87 -9.63 -33.69
N PHE A 96 6.66 -9.40 -32.38
CA PHE A 96 6.84 -10.44 -31.35
C PHE A 96 6.14 -11.78 -31.68
N LEU A 97 4.92 -11.74 -32.22
CA LEU A 97 4.16 -12.95 -32.63
C LEU A 97 4.82 -13.75 -33.77
N GLU A 98 5.64 -13.12 -34.63
CA GLU A 98 6.43 -13.82 -35.65
C GLU A 98 7.61 -14.60 -35.04
N GLN A 99 8.05 -14.23 -33.84
CA GLN A 99 9.08 -14.95 -33.07
C GLN A 99 8.50 -16.02 -32.12
N VAL A 100 7.20 -15.97 -31.82
CA VAL A 100 6.51 -16.96 -30.98
C VAL A 100 6.14 -18.19 -31.82
N GLU A 101 6.79 -19.32 -31.56
CA GLU A 101 6.51 -20.59 -32.25
C GLU A 101 5.14 -21.17 -31.84
N ARG A 102 4.81 -21.09 -30.55
CA ARG A 102 3.58 -21.65 -29.95
C ARG A 102 3.12 -20.85 -28.73
N ILE A 103 1.81 -20.76 -28.54
CA ILE A 103 1.16 -20.34 -27.30
C ILE A 103 0.47 -21.56 -26.66
N SER A 104 0.74 -21.82 -25.39
CA SER A 104 0.05 -22.86 -24.61
C SER A 104 -0.86 -22.23 -23.56
N LEU A 105 -2.09 -22.75 -23.40
CA LEU A 105 -3.06 -22.31 -22.40
C LEU A 105 -3.07 -23.26 -21.19
N ALA A 106 -3.97 -23.05 -20.22
CA ALA A 106 -4.07 -23.92 -19.02
C ALA A 106 -4.22 -25.39 -19.41
N SER A 107 -5.08 -25.68 -20.40
CA SER A 107 -5.30 -27.03 -20.91
C SER A 107 -4.06 -27.63 -21.58
N SER A 108 -3.47 -26.91 -22.54
CA SER A 108 -2.42 -27.44 -23.38
C SER A 108 -1.02 -27.38 -22.76
N LEU A 109 -0.75 -26.54 -21.75
CA LEU A 109 0.58 -26.42 -21.16
C LEU A 109 1.03 -27.71 -20.46
N LEU A 110 0.22 -28.26 -19.54
CA LEU A 110 0.59 -29.51 -18.86
C LEU A 110 0.54 -30.71 -19.81
N ALA A 111 -0.41 -30.73 -20.75
CA ALA A 111 -0.45 -31.77 -21.79
C ALA A 111 0.82 -31.75 -22.67
N SER A 112 1.30 -30.56 -23.08
CA SER A 112 2.53 -30.41 -23.88
C SER A 112 3.75 -30.87 -23.10
N LEU A 113 3.87 -30.46 -21.83
CA LEU A 113 4.96 -30.90 -20.95
C LEU A 113 4.96 -32.42 -20.74
N LEU A 114 3.78 -33.05 -20.64
CA LEU A 114 3.66 -34.49 -20.45
C LEU A 114 3.92 -35.29 -21.73
N ILE A 115 3.56 -34.79 -22.91
CA ILE A 115 3.80 -35.44 -24.22
C ILE A 115 5.23 -35.19 -24.72
N GLY A 116 5.84 -34.06 -24.36
CA GLY A 116 7.15 -33.63 -24.84
C GLY A 116 7.11 -32.97 -26.22
N ASP A 117 5.92 -32.57 -26.67
CA ASP A 117 5.61 -31.92 -27.96
C ASP A 117 4.38 -31.02 -27.77
N PHE A 118 4.02 -30.21 -28.76
CA PHE A 118 2.93 -29.25 -28.66
C PHE A 118 1.54 -29.90 -28.62
N ALA A 119 0.85 -29.78 -27.49
CA ALA A 119 -0.54 -30.19 -27.37
C ALA A 119 -1.49 -29.23 -28.13
N ALA A 120 -2.57 -29.81 -28.66
CA ALA A 120 -3.75 -29.07 -29.08
C ALA A 120 -4.44 -28.43 -27.86
N ILE A 121 -5.16 -27.34 -28.08
CA ILE A 121 -5.93 -26.65 -27.03
C ILE A 121 -7.30 -27.31 -26.90
N ASP A 122 -7.77 -27.49 -25.66
CA ASP A 122 -9.10 -28.03 -25.37
C ASP A 122 -10.19 -27.02 -25.77
N GLN A 123 -11.24 -27.48 -26.45
CA GLN A 123 -12.43 -26.68 -26.74
C GLN A 123 -13.13 -26.14 -25.48
N SER A 124 -12.91 -26.75 -24.31
CA SER A 124 -13.40 -26.29 -23.01
C SER A 124 -12.39 -25.42 -22.22
N ASP A 125 -11.24 -25.04 -22.80
CA ASP A 125 -10.32 -24.08 -22.16
C ASP A 125 -10.99 -22.71 -22.00
N ALA A 126 -11.10 -22.21 -20.77
CA ALA A 126 -11.80 -20.95 -20.48
C ALA A 126 -11.12 -19.72 -21.12
N SER A 127 -9.78 -19.69 -21.14
CA SER A 127 -9.02 -18.71 -21.91
C SER A 127 -9.16 -18.95 -23.42
N GLY A 128 -9.28 -20.21 -23.82
CA GLY A 128 -9.61 -20.69 -25.16
C GLY A 128 -10.87 -20.03 -25.71
N MET A 129 -12.00 -20.25 -25.04
CA MET A 129 -13.34 -19.85 -25.47
C MET A 129 -13.46 -18.35 -25.77
N ASN A 130 -12.74 -17.48 -25.04
CA ASN A 130 -12.73 -16.04 -25.29
C ASN A 130 -12.25 -15.62 -26.70
N LEU A 131 -11.58 -16.50 -27.47
CA LEU A 131 -11.19 -16.26 -28.87
C LEU A 131 -11.84 -17.23 -29.87
N MET A 132 -12.81 -18.05 -29.43
CA MET A 132 -13.52 -18.99 -30.30
C MET A 132 -14.93 -18.50 -30.61
N ASP A 133 -15.45 -18.95 -31.75
CA ASP A 133 -16.90 -19.12 -31.87
C ASP A 133 -17.27 -20.39 -31.08
N ILE A 134 -18.07 -20.24 -30.03
CA ILE A 134 -18.45 -21.34 -29.14
C ILE A 134 -19.40 -22.35 -29.78
N SER A 135 -20.08 -21.99 -30.87
CA SER A 135 -21.03 -22.86 -31.58
C SER A 135 -20.31 -23.76 -32.59
N THR A 136 -19.37 -23.22 -33.37
CA THR A 136 -18.53 -24.00 -34.31
C THR A 136 -17.33 -24.63 -33.61
N LYS A 137 -16.95 -24.12 -32.44
CA LYS A 137 -15.78 -24.49 -31.64
C LYS A 137 -14.45 -24.26 -32.37
N THR A 138 -14.43 -23.32 -33.31
CA THR A 138 -13.23 -22.89 -34.04
C THR A 138 -12.79 -21.50 -33.57
N TRP A 139 -11.52 -21.14 -33.81
CA TRP A 139 -11.07 -19.76 -33.61
C TRP A 139 -11.92 -18.77 -34.42
N SER A 140 -12.38 -17.69 -33.79
CA SER A 140 -13.14 -16.64 -34.46
C SER A 140 -12.19 -15.57 -34.97
N SER A 141 -12.09 -15.41 -36.29
CA SER A 141 -11.21 -14.41 -36.92
C SER A 141 -11.45 -13.00 -36.36
N SER A 142 -12.71 -12.61 -36.14
CA SER A 142 -13.08 -11.34 -35.51
C SER A 142 -12.53 -11.17 -34.09
N LEU A 143 -12.50 -12.23 -33.28
CA LEU A 143 -11.97 -12.16 -31.92
C LEU A 143 -10.43 -12.15 -31.94
N LEU A 144 -9.80 -12.93 -32.82
CA LEU A 144 -8.34 -12.87 -33.04
C LEU A 144 -7.89 -11.50 -33.56
N GLU A 145 -8.62 -10.89 -34.49
CA GLU A 145 -8.36 -9.57 -35.05
C GLU A 145 -8.56 -8.44 -34.02
N ALA A 146 -9.59 -8.52 -33.17
CA ALA A 146 -9.73 -7.58 -32.05
C ALA A 146 -8.54 -7.69 -31.08
N THR A 147 -8.10 -8.92 -30.82
CA THR A 147 -7.01 -9.34 -29.93
C THR A 147 -5.61 -8.96 -30.44
N VAL A 148 -5.45 -8.31 -31.60
CA VAL A 148 -4.12 -7.84 -32.06
C VAL A 148 -4.08 -6.32 -32.23
N SER A 149 -3.33 -5.67 -31.33
CA SER A 149 -2.96 -4.27 -31.45
C SER A 149 -1.96 -4.06 -32.58
N VAL A 150 -2.05 -2.92 -33.26
CA VAL A 150 -1.20 -2.54 -34.40
C VAL A 150 -0.72 -1.10 -34.18
N GLY A 151 0.50 -0.80 -34.63
CA GLY A 151 1.01 0.57 -34.75
C GLY A 151 0.34 1.36 -35.87
N ALA A 152 1.09 2.21 -36.56
CA ALA A 152 0.57 3.03 -37.66
C ALA A 152 0.24 2.20 -38.93
N ASP A 153 0.69 0.95 -39.00
CA ASP A 153 0.84 0.16 -40.24
C ASP A 153 -0.43 -0.57 -40.72
N GLY A 154 -1.60 0.05 -40.52
CA GLY A 154 -2.83 -0.22 -41.26
C GLY A 154 -3.56 -1.54 -40.96
N GLU A 155 -4.55 -1.83 -41.80
CA GLU A 155 -5.49 -2.95 -41.62
C GLU A 155 -4.88 -4.31 -42.02
N ASP A 156 -4.03 -4.34 -43.06
CA ASP A 156 -3.32 -5.54 -43.51
C ASP A 156 -2.40 -6.15 -42.44
N ALA A 157 -1.77 -5.31 -41.61
CA ALA A 157 -0.93 -5.79 -40.51
C ALA A 157 -1.77 -6.47 -39.41
N ARG A 158 -2.99 -6.01 -39.17
CA ARG A 158 -3.92 -6.64 -38.21
C ARG A 158 -4.28 -8.05 -38.65
N ALA A 159 -4.66 -8.23 -39.93
CA ALA A 159 -4.99 -9.53 -40.47
C ALA A 159 -3.80 -10.52 -40.39
N ARG A 160 -2.58 -10.08 -40.73
CA ARG A 160 -1.37 -10.91 -40.61
C ARG A 160 -1.07 -11.32 -39.16
N LEU A 161 -1.18 -10.41 -38.21
CA LEU A 161 -0.93 -10.71 -36.79
C LEU A 161 -2.02 -11.60 -36.18
N ALA A 162 -3.28 -11.44 -36.59
CA ALA A 162 -4.38 -12.31 -36.18
C ALA A 162 -4.20 -13.74 -36.70
N GLU A 163 -3.74 -13.91 -37.93
CA GLU A 163 -3.44 -15.22 -38.50
C GLU A 163 -2.19 -15.84 -37.85
N ARG A 164 -1.13 -15.07 -37.58
CA ARG A 164 0.03 -15.55 -36.82
C ARG A 164 -0.34 -15.97 -35.40
N LEU A 165 -1.29 -15.28 -34.77
CA LEU A 165 -1.88 -15.69 -33.49
C LEU A 165 -2.68 -17.00 -33.62
N ARG A 166 -3.43 -17.19 -34.72
CA ARG A 166 -4.10 -18.47 -35.04
C ARG A 166 -3.11 -19.62 -35.17
N GLU A 167 -2.03 -19.43 -35.93
CA GLU A 167 -0.96 -20.42 -36.10
C GLU A 167 -0.28 -20.78 -34.76
N ALA A 168 0.06 -19.77 -33.94
CA ALA A 168 0.69 -19.97 -32.64
C ALA A 168 -0.21 -20.74 -31.64
N LEU A 169 -1.53 -20.52 -31.69
CA LEU A 169 -2.53 -21.29 -30.94
C LEU A 169 -2.82 -22.67 -31.56
N GLY A 170 -2.62 -22.80 -32.87
CA GLY A 170 -2.74 -24.01 -33.67
C GLY A 170 -4.05 -24.05 -34.44
N GLU A 171 -3.97 -24.65 -35.63
CA GLU A 171 -5.05 -24.80 -36.61
C GLU A 171 -6.42 -25.18 -36.02
N ALA A 172 -6.43 -26.12 -35.06
CA ALA A 172 -7.65 -26.65 -34.46
C ALA A 172 -7.54 -26.81 -32.94
N THR A 173 -8.64 -26.53 -32.25
CA THR A 173 -8.93 -26.99 -30.89
C THR A 173 -9.59 -28.37 -30.93
N VAL A 174 -9.41 -29.15 -29.86
CA VAL A 174 -9.88 -30.54 -29.78
C VAL A 174 -10.87 -30.74 -28.62
N PRO A 175 -11.87 -31.62 -28.75
CA PRO A 175 -12.77 -31.95 -27.64
C PRO A 175 -12.02 -32.48 -26.41
N SER A 176 -12.57 -32.25 -25.22
CA SER A 176 -12.01 -32.61 -23.90
C SER A 176 -11.91 -34.13 -23.60
N HIS A 177 -12.18 -34.97 -24.60
CA HIS A 177 -11.99 -36.42 -24.56
C HIS A 177 -10.90 -36.90 -25.55
N THR A 178 -10.27 -35.98 -26.28
CA THR A 178 -9.28 -36.31 -27.33
C THR A 178 -7.97 -36.75 -26.72
N VAL A 179 -7.48 -37.94 -27.09
CA VAL A 179 -6.11 -38.35 -26.78
C VAL A 179 -5.16 -37.53 -27.66
N ILE A 180 -4.43 -36.60 -27.04
CA ILE A 180 -3.48 -35.72 -27.74
C ILE A 180 -2.15 -36.47 -27.99
N GLY A 181 -1.76 -37.40 -27.12
CA GLY A 181 -0.54 -38.18 -27.29
C GLY A 181 -0.31 -39.21 -26.19
N ALA A 182 0.87 -39.83 -26.18
CA ALA A 182 1.37 -40.63 -25.07
C ALA A 182 2.35 -39.81 -24.22
N THR A 183 2.53 -40.19 -22.95
CA THR A 183 3.54 -39.55 -22.09
C THR A 183 4.97 -39.70 -22.66
N HIS A 184 5.75 -38.64 -22.56
CA HIS A 184 7.12 -38.59 -23.06
C HIS A 184 8.02 -39.62 -22.35
N PRO A 185 8.99 -40.27 -23.03
CA PRO A 185 9.94 -41.20 -22.40
C PRO A 185 10.80 -40.64 -21.25
N TYR A 186 10.75 -39.33 -20.97
CA TYR A 186 11.24 -38.77 -19.71
C TYR A 186 10.43 -39.31 -18.51
N PHE A 187 9.09 -39.29 -18.56
CA PHE A 187 8.25 -39.59 -17.40
C PHE A 187 8.21 -41.08 -17.06
N HIS A 188 8.29 -41.99 -18.05
CA HIS A 188 8.48 -43.41 -17.77
C HIS A 188 9.77 -43.65 -16.98
N ARG A 189 10.89 -43.06 -17.44
CA ARG A 189 12.22 -43.26 -16.84
C ARG A 189 12.40 -42.55 -15.49
N ARG A 190 11.73 -41.40 -15.28
CA ARG A 190 11.88 -40.59 -14.06
C ARG A 190 10.84 -40.88 -12.98
N PHE A 191 9.63 -41.31 -13.35
CA PHE A 191 8.49 -41.46 -12.44
C PHE A 191 7.75 -42.80 -12.57
N GLY A 192 8.14 -43.68 -13.51
CA GLY A 192 7.53 -45.01 -13.65
C GLY A 192 6.18 -45.04 -14.37
N LEU A 193 5.77 -43.95 -15.05
CA LEU A 193 4.57 -43.97 -15.88
C LEU A 193 4.69 -45.01 -17.00
N ARG A 194 3.61 -45.73 -17.30
CA ARG A 194 3.61 -46.75 -18.36
C ARG A 194 3.84 -46.12 -19.74
N ALA A 195 4.42 -46.89 -20.67
CA ALA A 195 4.66 -46.47 -22.05
C ALA A 195 3.36 -46.18 -22.85
N ASP A 196 2.25 -46.80 -22.46
CA ASP A 196 0.91 -46.62 -23.03
C ASP A 196 0.03 -45.63 -22.24
N CYS A 197 0.63 -44.85 -21.32
CA CYS A 197 -0.10 -43.82 -20.59
C CYS A 197 -0.43 -42.65 -21.53
N ALA A 198 -1.67 -42.66 -22.01
CA ALA A 198 -2.27 -41.63 -22.86
C ALA A 198 -2.51 -40.32 -22.10
N ILE A 199 -2.26 -39.20 -22.77
CA ILE A 199 -2.61 -37.84 -22.35
C ILE A 199 -3.83 -37.40 -23.13
N VAL A 200 -4.87 -37.03 -22.40
CA VAL A 200 -6.14 -36.52 -22.91
C VAL A 200 -6.15 -35.00 -22.81
N ALA A 201 -6.81 -34.31 -23.74
CA ALA A 201 -7.18 -32.91 -23.61
C ALA A 201 -7.96 -32.71 -22.30
N PHE A 202 -7.57 -31.73 -21.49
CA PHE A 202 -8.30 -31.41 -20.26
C PHE A 202 -8.24 -29.90 -20.00
N SER A 203 -9.34 -29.31 -19.55
CA SER A 203 -9.41 -27.92 -19.12
C SER A 203 -9.33 -27.81 -17.60
N GLY A 204 -8.82 -26.67 -17.11
CA GLY A 204 -8.65 -26.41 -15.68
C GLY A 204 -9.93 -26.01 -14.96
N ASP A 205 -9.91 -26.18 -13.64
CA ASP A 205 -10.74 -25.50 -12.64
C ASP A 205 -12.24 -25.83 -12.63
N ASN A 206 -12.98 -25.55 -13.72
CA ASN A 206 -14.44 -25.70 -13.79
C ASN A 206 -14.90 -26.95 -14.58
N PRO A 207 -14.49 -27.16 -15.85
CA PRO A 207 -15.13 -28.17 -16.72
C PRO A 207 -15.00 -29.61 -16.21
N CYS A 208 -13.87 -29.98 -15.59
CA CYS A 208 -13.67 -31.32 -15.02
C CYS A 208 -14.60 -31.61 -13.82
N THR A 209 -14.97 -30.60 -13.03
CA THR A 209 -15.94 -30.74 -11.93
C THR A 209 -17.32 -31.12 -12.47
N LEU A 210 -17.68 -30.57 -13.64
CA LEU A 210 -18.96 -30.79 -14.32
C LEU A 210 -19.04 -32.16 -15.00
N ALA A 211 -17.91 -32.63 -15.54
CA ALA A 211 -17.74 -34.02 -15.95
C ALA A 211 -17.89 -35.01 -14.78
N GLY A 212 -17.32 -34.68 -13.61
CA GLY A 212 -17.40 -35.50 -12.40
C GLY A 212 -18.80 -35.70 -11.83
N ILE A 213 -19.71 -34.73 -12.02
CA ILE A 213 -21.12 -34.80 -11.60
C ILE A 213 -22.09 -35.28 -12.70
N GLY A 214 -21.58 -35.60 -13.90
CA GLY A 214 -22.40 -36.14 -15.00
C GLY A 214 -23.35 -35.13 -15.67
N LEU A 215 -23.02 -33.83 -15.66
CA LEU A 215 -23.85 -32.77 -16.24
C LEU A 215 -23.74 -32.77 -17.79
N SER A 216 -24.47 -33.66 -18.46
CA SER A 216 -24.28 -33.95 -19.89
C SER A 216 -25.55 -34.01 -20.76
N ARG A 217 -26.74 -33.72 -20.22
CA ARG A 217 -28.01 -33.82 -20.98
C ARG A 217 -28.80 -32.51 -20.94
N PRO A 218 -29.25 -31.97 -22.10
CA PRO A 218 -30.12 -30.80 -22.15
C PRO A 218 -31.29 -30.84 -21.16
N GLY A 219 -31.51 -29.75 -20.44
CA GLY A 219 -32.51 -29.66 -19.37
C GLY A 219 -32.07 -30.22 -18.01
N THR A 220 -30.84 -30.76 -17.89
CA THR A 220 -30.23 -31.03 -16.58
C THR A 220 -29.68 -29.73 -15.99
N ILE A 221 -30.04 -29.44 -14.74
CA ILE A 221 -29.55 -28.27 -13.99
C ILE A 221 -28.64 -28.76 -12.87
N ALA A 222 -27.47 -28.13 -12.70
CA ALA A 222 -26.63 -28.25 -11.52
C ALA A 222 -26.55 -26.90 -10.80
N ILE A 223 -26.60 -26.93 -9.47
CA ILE A 223 -26.44 -25.75 -8.62
C ILE A 223 -25.16 -25.95 -7.81
N SER A 224 -24.11 -25.20 -8.13
CA SER A 224 -22.96 -25.05 -7.25
C SER A 224 -23.37 -24.19 -6.05
N LEU A 225 -22.93 -24.55 -4.86
CA LEU A 225 -23.18 -23.84 -3.59
C LEU A 225 -21.85 -23.54 -2.87
N GLY A 226 -20.84 -23.09 -3.62
CA GLY A 226 -19.53 -22.71 -3.07
C GLY A 226 -19.53 -21.33 -2.40
N THR A 227 -18.36 -20.69 -2.35
CA THR A 227 -18.22 -19.25 -2.05
C THR A 227 -19.10 -18.43 -2.98
N SER A 228 -19.13 -18.82 -4.25
CA SER A 228 -20.19 -18.45 -5.17
C SER A 228 -21.19 -19.59 -5.36
N SER A 229 -22.48 -19.25 -5.30
CA SER A 229 -23.54 -20.07 -5.86
C SER A 229 -23.59 -19.86 -7.37
N THR A 230 -23.86 -20.92 -8.13
CA THR A 230 -23.86 -20.85 -9.61
C THR A 230 -24.89 -21.83 -10.18
N VAL A 231 -25.79 -21.35 -11.04
CA VAL A 231 -26.77 -22.20 -11.74
C VAL A 231 -26.25 -22.47 -13.14
N LEU A 232 -25.96 -23.74 -13.40
CA LEU A 232 -25.49 -24.28 -14.67
C LEU A 232 -26.56 -25.19 -15.25
N THR A 233 -26.83 -25.09 -16.54
CA THR A 233 -27.70 -26.03 -17.26
C THR A 233 -27.11 -26.41 -18.59
N VAL A 234 -27.40 -27.61 -19.07
CA VAL A 234 -27.04 -28.04 -20.43
C VAL A 234 -28.14 -27.60 -21.40
N VAL A 235 -27.75 -27.14 -22.59
CA VAL A 235 -28.65 -26.75 -23.69
C VAL A 235 -28.13 -27.31 -25.02
N PRO A 236 -28.98 -27.59 -26.03
CA PRO A 236 -28.50 -28.06 -27.33
C PRO A 236 -27.57 -27.05 -28.02
N ALA A 237 -26.57 -27.50 -28.78
CA ALA A 237 -25.72 -26.60 -29.57
C ALA A 237 -26.48 -25.87 -30.70
N SER A 238 -27.72 -26.27 -30.99
CA SER A 238 -28.63 -25.61 -31.92
C SER A 238 -29.47 -24.48 -31.29
N VAL A 239 -29.16 -24.04 -30.07
CA VAL A 239 -29.78 -22.84 -29.47
C VAL A 239 -29.22 -21.59 -30.14
N ASP A 240 -30.10 -20.67 -30.50
CA ASP A 240 -29.71 -19.37 -31.05
C ASP A 240 -29.06 -18.51 -29.95
N THR A 241 -27.73 -18.50 -29.92
CA THR A 241 -26.93 -17.70 -28.99
C THR A 241 -26.97 -16.20 -29.29
N ALA A 242 -27.45 -15.78 -30.46
CA ALA A 242 -27.74 -14.37 -30.75
C ALA A 242 -29.10 -13.90 -30.17
N CYS A 243 -29.94 -14.85 -29.71
CA CYS A 243 -31.17 -14.60 -28.97
C CYS A 243 -30.97 -14.73 -27.44
N ALA A 244 -29.72 -14.69 -26.98
CA ALA A 244 -29.41 -14.52 -25.56
C ALA A 244 -30.00 -13.20 -25.05
N ALA A 245 -30.69 -13.24 -23.91
CA ALA A 245 -31.05 -12.04 -23.18
C ALA A 245 -29.79 -11.33 -22.64
N ASP A 246 -29.96 -10.17 -22.03
CA ASP A 246 -28.92 -9.41 -21.33
C ASP A 246 -28.38 -10.14 -20.06
N GLU A 247 -28.65 -11.45 -19.92
CA GLU A 247 -28.56 -12.21 -18.68
C GLU A 247 -28.14 -13.67 -18.95
N GLY A 248 -26.84 -13.92 -19.12
CA GLY A 248 -26.30 -15.29 -19.15
C GLY A 248 -24.96 -15.47 -19.87
N HIS A 249 -24.37 -16.66 -19.72
CA HIS A 249 -23.13 -17.06 -20.41
C HIS A 249 -23.25 -18.46 -21.00
N PHE A 250 -22.76 -18.64 -22.22
CA PHE A 250 -22.67 -19.94 -22.89
C PHE A 250 -21.20 -20.39 -22.99
N PHE A 251 -20.96 -21.66 -22.70
CA PHE A 251 -19.66 -22.32 -22.72
C PHE A 251 -19.74 -23.64 -23.48
N VAL A 252 -18.62 -24.10 -24.02
CA VAL A 252 -18.52 -25.45 -24.60
C VAL A 252 -18.67 -26.49 -23.49
N ASN A 253 -19.55 -27.47 -23.69
CA ASN A 253 -19.66 -28.62 -22.79
C ASN A 253 -18.46 -29.57 -23.01
N PRO A 254 -17.67 -29.92 -21.97
CA PRO A 254 -16.54 -30.86 -22.07
C PRO A 254 -16.99 -32.33 -22.14
N VAL A 255 -18.24 -32.63 -21.76
CA VAL A 255 -18.74 -34.01 -21.59
C VAL A 255 -19.48 -34.51 -22.84
N ASP A 256 -20.26 -33.62 -23.47
CA ASP A 256 -21.07 -33.91 -24.66
C ASP A 256 -20.78 -32.85 -25.74
N THR A 257 -20.42 -33.28 -26.94
CA THR A 257 -20.07 -32.37 -28.03
C THR A 257 -21.29 -31.74 -28.69
N GLU A 258 -22.49 -32.30 -28.54
CA GLU A 258 -23.69 -31.82 -29.22
C GLU A 258 -24.48 -30.78 -28.40
N SER A 259 -23.93 -30.38 -27.25
CA SER A 259 -24.50 -29.38 -26.35
C SER A 259 -23.51 -28.28 -25.95
N LEU A 260 -24.09 -27.19 -25.44
CA LEU A 260 -23.41 -26.12 -24.71
C LEU A 260 -23.85 -26.19 -23.25
N MET A 261 -23.06 -25.60 -22.36
CA MET A 261 -23.53 -25.25 -21.02
C MET A 261 -23.87 -23.78 -20.95
N MET A 262 -25.06 -23.48 -20.44
CA MET A 262 -25.50 -22.14 -20.09
C MET A 262 -25.35 -21.94 -18.58
N MET A 263 -24.58 -20.94 -18.19
CA MET A 263 -24.60 -20.39 -16.84
C MET A 263 -25.61 -19.25 -16.81
N VAL A 264 -26.67 -19.43 -16.04
CA VAL A 264 -27.70 -18.39 -15.84
C VAL A 264 -27.23 -17.43 -14.75
N CYS A 265 -26.94 -18.02 -13.58
CA CYS A 265 -26.75 -17.30 -12.33
C CYS A 265 -25.32 -17.42 -11.83
N PHE A 266 -24.76 -16.30 -11.37
CA PHE A 266 -23.67 -16.26 -10.40
C PHE A 266 -24.11 -15.42 -9.19
N LYS A 267 -23.82 -15.90 -7.97
CA LYS A 267 -24.17 -15.21 -6.71
C LYS A 267 -23.15 -15.47 -5.62
N ASN A 268 -23.02 -14.60 -4.63
CA ASN A 268 -22.21 -14.88 -3.44
C ASN A 268 -22.97 -15.81 -2.48
N GLY A 269 -22.74 -17.11 -2.61
CA GLY A 269 -23.38 -18.14 -1.80
C GLY A 269 -22.94 -18.11 -0.34
N SER A 270 -21.71 -17.67 -0.05
CA SER A 270 -21.20 -17.50 1.32
C SER A 270 -22.05 -16.50 2.10
N LEU A 271 -22.24 -15.28 1.61
CA LEU A 271 -22.97 -14.23 2.35
C LEU A 271 -24.40 -14.64 2.68
N ALA A 272 -25.11 -15.29 1.75
CA ALA A 272 -26.45 -15.82 2.01
C ALA A 272 -26.45 -16.89 3.11
N ARG A 273 -25.51 -17.85 3.09
CA ARG A 273 -25.40 -18.88 4.14
C ARG A 273 -24.93 -18.32 5.48
N GLU A 274 -24.03 -17.33 5.48
CA GLU A 274 -23.55 -16.65 6.68
C GLU A 274 -24.68 -15.85 7.35
N ASN A 275 -25.47 -15.11 6.57
CA ASN A 275 -26.67 -14.43 7.07
C ASN A 275 -27.68 -15.41 7.71
N VAL A 276 -27.92 -16.58 7.09
CA VAL A 276 -28.82 -17.60 7.66
C VAL A 276 -28.21 -18.26 8.90
N ARG A 277 -26.90 -18.56 8.90
CA ARG A 277 -26.15 -19.05 10.08
C ARG A 277 -26.23 -18.06 11.25
N ASP A 278 -26.09 -16.76 10.99
CA ASP A 278 -26.06 -15.73 12.02
C ASP A 278 -27.46 -15.47 12.60
N GLN A 279 -28.50 -15.49 11.75
CA GLN A 279 -29.89 -15.31 12.17
C GLN A 279 -30.48 -16.53 12.89
N TYR A 280 -30.21 -17.76 12.41
CA TYR A 280 -30.93 -18.97 12.83
C TYR A 280 -30.05 -20.01 13.57
N ALA A 281 -28.73 -19.93 13.46
CA ALA A 281 -27.77 -20.82 14.12
C ALA A 281 -26.81 -20.09 15.09
N GLY A 282 -27.07 -18.82 15.39
CA GLY A 282 -26.28 -18.00 16.34
C GLY A 282 -24.81 -17.83 15.95
N GLY A 283 -24.49 -17.94 14.65
CA GLY A 283 -23.13 -17.86 14.12
C GLY A 283 -22.31 -19.15 14.18
N SER A 284 -22.87 -20.26 14.68
CA SER A 284 -22.20 -21.57 14.63
C SER A 284 -22.54 -22.32 13.33
N TRP A 285 -21.51 -22.72 12.60
CA TRP A 285 -21.65 -23.64 11.46
C TRP A 285 -22.13 -25.03 11.89
N GLU A 286 -21.72 -25.52 13.06
CA GLU A 286 -22.09 -26.85 13.58
C GLU A 286 -23.60 -26.91 13.88
N VAL A 287 -24.16 -25.81 14.41
CA VAL A 287 -25.61 -25.67 14.64
C VAL A 287 -26.35 -25.50 13.32
N PHE A 288 -25.80 -24.76 12.36
CA PHE A 288 -26.36 -24.60 11.02
C PHE A 288 -26.45 -25.93 10.27
N GLU A 289 -25.40 -26.77 10.33
CA GLU A 289 -25.38 -28.10 9.71
C GLU A 289 -26.40 -29.05 10.35
N SER A 290 -26.56 -29.04 11.68
CA SER A 290 -27.62 -29.82 12.35
C SER A 290 -29.01 -29.37 11.91
N LEU A 291 -29.28 -28.06 11.93
CA LEU A 291 -30.57 -27.51 11.49
C LEU A 291 -30.88 -27.81 10.02
N LEU A 292 -29.86 -27.82 9.16
CA LEU A 292 -29.99 -28.17 7.74
C LEU A 292 -30.28 -29.67 7.54
N ALA A 293 -29.67 -30.56 8.35
CA ALA A 293 -29.91 -31.99 8.31
C ALA A 293 -31.30 -32.38 8.87
N ASP A 294 -31.77 -31.68 9.90
CA ASP A 294 -33.10 -31.87 10.50
C ASP A 294 -34.24 -31.21 9.69
N SER A 295 -33.91 -30.33 8.74
CA SER A 295 -34.87 -29.60 7.91
C SER A 295 -35.51 -30.51 6.84
N LYS A 296 -36.85 -30.56 6.82
CA LYS A 296 -37.58 -31.20 5.72
C LYS A 296 -37.52 -30.31 4.46
N PRO A 297 -37.25 -30.89 3.27
CA PRO A 297 -37.40 -30.17 2.01
C PRO A 297 -38.79 -29.57 1.84
N GLY A 298 -38.85 -28.34 1.32
CA GLY A 298 -40.10 -27.66 0.96
C GLY A 298 -40.65 -28.12 -0.40
N ASN A 299 -41.57 -27.33 -0.97
CA ASN A 299 -41.99 -27.36 -2.38
C ASN A 299 -42.04 -28.77 -3.02
N ASP A 300 -42.89 -29.65 -2.48
CA ASP A 300 -43.09 -31.04 -2.95
C ASP A 300 -41.81 -31.90 -3.08
N GLY A 301 -40.77 -31.58 -2.29
CA GLY A 301 -39.47 -32.23 -2.28
C GLY A 301 -38.32 -31.35 -2.79
N VAL A 302 -38.60 -30.15 -3.30
CA VAL A 302 -37.60 -29.20 -3.82
C VAL A 302 -37.09 -28.25 -2.73
N VAL A 303 -35.77 -28.21 -2.53
CA VAL A 303 -35.13 -27.20 -1.67
C VAL A 303 -35.05 -25.87 -2.42
N GLY A 304 -35.84 -24.89 -1.99
CA GLY A 304 -35.75 -23.52 -2.48
C GLY A 304 -34.69 -22.73 -1.72
N PHE A 305 -33.81 -22.03 -2.43
CA PHE A 305 -32.83 -21.10 -1.85
C PHE A 305 -33.32 -19.66 -2.04
N TYR A 306 -33.47 -18.92 -0.95
CA TYR A 306 -33.78 -17.49 -1.00
C TYR A 306 -32.48 -16.69 -1.06
N PHE A 307 -32.31 -15.91 -2.13
CA PHE A 307 -31.25 -14.91 -2.25
C PHE A 307 -31.86 -13.52 -2.00
N PRO A 308 -31.33 -12.71 -1.07
CA PRO A 308 -31.90 -11.40 -0.71
C PRO A 308 -31.53 -10.27 -1.68
N GLU A 309 -30.76 -10.56 -2.73
CA GLU A 309 -30.08 -9.60 -3.61
C GLU A 309 -30.36 -9.92 -5.10
N PRO A 310 -30.37 -8.94 -6.02
CA PRO A 310 -30.54 -9.16 -7.46
C PRO A 310 -29.44 -10.04 -8.06
N GLU A 311 -29.79 -10.96 -8.96
CA GLU A 311 -28.84 -11.91 -9.58
C GLU A 311 -27.66 -11.20 -10.28
N ILE A 312 -26.43 -11.75 -10.20
CA ILE A 312 -25.31 -11.21 -10.98
C ILE A 312 -25.40 -11.84 -12.37
N THR A 313 -26.32 -11.31 -13.15
CA THR A 313 -26.53 -11.66 -14.55
C THR A 313 -25.50 -10.94 -15.43
N PRO A 314 -24.66 -11.69 -16.18
CA PRO A 314 -23.60 -11.06 -16.95
C PRO A 314 -24.14 -10.44 -18.24
N THR A 315 -24.02 -9.12 -18.36
CA THR A 315 -24.70 -8.33 -19.39
C THR A 315 -24.06 -8.43 -20.77
N THR A 316 -24.68 -9.17 -21.69
CA THR A 316 -24.15 -9.49 -23.03
C THR A 316 -24.76 -8.67 -24.18
N ALA A 317 -25.00 -7.36 -24.00
CA ALA A 317 -25.49 -6.51 -25.09
C ALA A 317 -24.87 -5.10 -25.15
N GLN A 318 -23.89 -4.94 -26.03
CA GLN A 318 -23.74 -3.84 -27.00
C GLN A 318 -22.35 -3.93 -27.67
N TYR A 319 -22.25 -4.60 -28.84
CA TYR A 319 -21.35 -4.24 -29.97
C TYR A 319 -21.37 -5.32 -31.08
N THR A 320 -22.43 -5.34 -31.90
CA THR A 320 -22.40 -6.04 -33.20
C THR A 320 -23.04 -5.15 -34.28
N MET A 321 -22.29 -4.94 -35.37
CA MET A 321 -22.75 -4.34 -36.65
C MET A 321 -23.53 -3.01 -36.58
N VAL A 322 -22.81 -1.89 -36.68
CA VAL A 322 -22.67 -1.15 -37.95
C VAL A 322 -21.26 -0.54 -37.97
N MET A 323 -20.46 -0.61 -39.05
CA MET A 323 -20.74 -1.17 -40.38
C MET A 323 -20.36 -2.66 -40.48
N LEU A 324 -19.21 -2.99 -41.10
CA LEU A 324 -18.75 -4.36 -41.36
C LEU A 324 -17.21 -4.45 -41.41
N LEU A 325 -16.53 -3.53 -42.11
CA LEU A 325 -15.14 -3.19 -41.82
C LEU A 325 -15.02 -2.80 -40.34
N ARG A 326 -14.01 -3.35 -39.65
CA ARG A 326 -14.22 -3.81 -38.27
C ARG A 326 -14.07 -2.72 -37.21
N ALA A 327 -15.00 -2.72 -36.26
CA ALA A 327 -15.06 -1.76 -35.16
C ALA A 327 -13.94 -2.01 -34.14
N ILE A 328 -12.89 -1.20 -34.25
CA ILE A 328 -12.10 -0.60 -33.15
C ILE A 328 -11.81 -1.52 -31.95
N SER A 329 -10.58 -2.04 -31.91
CA SER A 329 -9.77 -2.35 -30.72
C SER A 329 -10.42 -3.21 -29.60
N SER A 330 -9.90 -4.42 -29.37
CA SER A 330 -9.05 -4.65 -28.18
C SER A 330 -8.66 -6.12 -27.89
N ARG A 331 -7.35 -6.35 -27.72
CA ARG A 331 -6.59 -6.79 -26.51
C ARG A 331 -6.94 -8.17 -25.85
N VAL A 332 -6.02 -8.80 -25.11
CA VAL A 332 -5.77 -10.29 -25.08
C VAL A 332 -6.23 -11.06 -23.77
N ARG A 333 -5.79 -12.32 -23.49
CA ARG A 333 -6.44 -13.44 -22.67
C ARG A 333 -6.24 -13.42 -21.11
N PRO A 334 -5.72 -14.42 -20.30
CA PRO A 334 -5.30 -15.86 -20.42
C PRO A 334 -5.64 -16.82 -19.19
N GLN A 335 -4.70 -17.62 -18.62
CA GLN A 335 -4.81 -18.94 -17.86
C GLN A 335 -4.77 -18.91 -16.28
N ARG A 336 -4.39 -19.95 -15.47
CA ARG A 336 -4.38 -19.94 -13.96
C ARG A 336 -3.40 -20.91 -13.19
N ALA A 337 -2.98 -20.59 -11.93
CA ALA A 337 -1.93 -21.28 -11.09
C ALA A 337 -2.31 -21.89 -9.67
N ARG A 338 -1.33 -22.39 -8.85
CA ARG A 338 -1.46 -23.55 -7.87
C ARG A 338 -0.61 -23.62 -6.53
N VAL A 339 -1.15 -24.30 -5.47
CA VAL A 339 -0.57 -25.31 -4.48
C VAL A 339 0.50 -24.97 -3.37
N ALA A 340 0.48 -25.66 -2.18
CA ALA A 340 1.58 -25.72 -1.14
C ALA A 340 1.50 -26.86 -0.03
N ALA A 341 2.62 -27.27 0.63
CA ALA A 341 2.78 -28.07 1.91
C ALA A 341 4.26 -28.17 2.48
N PHE A 342 4.55 -28.72 3.68
CA PHE A 342 5.86 -28.68 4.46
C PHE A 342 6.36 -30.07 5.03
N HIS A 343 7.36 -30.35 5.93
CA HIS A 343 8.36 -29.74 6.92
C HIS A 343 9.50 -30.83 7.23
N ARG A 344 10.52 -30.91 8.14
CA ARG A 344 11.07 -30.25 9.39
C ARG A 344 12.64 -30.42 9.65
N HIS A 345 13.17 -30.97 10.78
CA HIS A 345 14.58 -30.77 11.31
C HIS A 345 15.33 -31.95 12.03
N ALA A 346 16.69 -31.94 12.04
CA ALA A 346 17.65 -32.44 13.09
C ALA A 346 19.15 -31.98 12.81
N PRO A 347 20.13 -31.98 13.77
CA PRO A 347 21.39 -31.19 13.66
C PRO A 347 22.77 -31.94 13.72
N LEU A 348 23.88 -31.25 13.33
CA LEU A 348 25.27 -31.53 13.80
C LEU A 348 26.24 -30.30 13.77
N ALA A 349 27.45 -30.37 13.18
CA ALA A 349 28.64 -29.52 13.40
C ALA A 349 28.59 -28.11 12.77
N PHE A 350 29.71 -27.35 12.69
CA PHE A 350 29.79 -25.97 12.17
C PHE A 350 30.99 -25.78 11.20
N PRO A 351 30.76 -25.37 9.92
CA PRO A 351 31.81 -25.01 8.95
C PRO A 351 32.14 -23.50 8.85
N GLU A 352 33.35 -23.20 8.33
CA GLU A 352 33.88 -21.84 8.16
C GLU A 352 33.45 -21.19 6.82
N ILE A 353 32.99 -19.94 6.88
CA ILE A 353 32.51 -19.16 5.72
C ILE A 353 33.22 -17.79 5.63
N PRO A 354 33.81 -17.42 4.48
CA PRO A 354 34.32 -16.08 4.24
C PRO A 354 33.18 -15.07 3.99
N PHE A 355 32.96 -14.16 4.93
CA PHE A 355 32.01 -13.06 4.81
C PHE A 355 32.64 -11.90 4.00
N LYS A 356 31.99 -11.51 2.91
CA LYS A 356 32.51 -10.56 1.93
C LYS A 356 31.83 -9.19 2.02
N LEU A 357 32.57 -8.14 1.70
CA LEU A 357 32.02 -6.81 1.50
C LEU A 357 31.00 -6.86 0.34
N ALA A 358 29.74 -6.60 0.66
CA ALA A 358 28.67 -6.49 -0.33
C ALA A 358 28.78 -5.16 -1.10
N ASP A 359 28.07 -5.07 -2.23
CA ASP A 359 27.83 -3.79 -2.88
C ASP A 359 26.94 -2.91 -1.97
N ILE A 360 27.26 -1.63 -1.92
CA ILE A 360 26.69 -0.60 -1.02
C ILE A 360 26.17 0.62 -1.79
N GLY A 361 26.28 0.66 -3.12
CA GLY A 361 25.71 1.73 -3.93
C GLY A 361 26.30 1.82 -5.34
N GLU A 362 25.45 2.20 -6.29
CA GLU A 362 25.80 2.26 -7.72
C GLU A 362 27.07 3.11 -7.96
N GLY A 363 28.12 2.45 -8.44
CA GLY A 363 29.40 3.08 -8.78
C GLY A 363 30.44 3.17 -7.66
N ILE A 364 30.26 2.49 -6.51
CA ILE A 364 31.28 2.42 -5.45
C ILE A 364 32.15 1.17 -5.61
N ALA A 365 33.47 1.33 -5.80
CA ALA A 365 34.39 0.22 -6.05
C ALA A 365 35.24 -0.20 -4.82
N GLU A 366 35.53 0.74 -3.93
CA GLU A 366 36.40 0.56 -2.76
C GLU A 366 36.03 1.55 -1.64
N VAL A 367 36.30 1.16 -0.39
CA VAL A 367 35.96 1.91 0.83
C VAL A 367 37.01 1.74 1.92
N GLU A 368 37.14 2.75 2.78
CA GLU A 368 38.04 2.74 3.94
C GLU A 368 37.33 2.12 5.16
N VAL A 369 37.99 1.22 5.90
CA VAL A 369 37.44 0.65 7.14
C VAL A 369 37.71 1.59 8.32
N LEU A 370 36.68 2.28 8.83
CA LEU A 370 36.81 3.23 9.93
C LEU A 370 36.90 2.57 11.31
N GLN A 371 36.12 1.52 11.56
CA GLN A 371 36.10 0.83 12.86
C GLN A 371 35.60 -0.61 12.74
N TRP A 372 36.15 -1.51 13.56
CA TRP A 372 35.59 -2.85 13.79
C TRP A 372 34.78 -2.87 15.10
N PHE A 373 33.58 -3.45 15.04
CA PHE A 373 32.68 -3.61 16.20
C PHE A 373 32.77 -5.01 16.84
N VAL A 374 33.48 -5.94 16.20
CA VAL A 374 33.67 -7.34 16.64
C VAL A 374 35.15 -7.73 16.62
N LYS A 375 35.51 -8.73 17.42
CA LYS A 375 36.89 -9.25 17.54
C LYS A 375 37.00 -10.72 17.17
N GLU A 376 38.20 -11.15 16.82
CA GLU A 376 38.51 -12.58 16.64
C GLU A 376 38.23 -13.35 17.94
N GLY A 377 37.47 -14.45 17.83
CA GLY A 377 36.95 -15.24 18.95
C GLY A 377 35.60 -14.80 19.51
N GLU A 378 35.00 -13.71 19.01
CA GLU A 378 33.73 -13.17 19.53
C GLU A 378 32.51 -13.78 18.82
N PRO A 379 31.46 -14.22 19.55
CA PRO A 379 30.21 -14.68 18.94
C PRO A 379 29.46 -13.51 18.32
N ILE A 380 29.03 -13.69 17.08
CA ILE A 380 28.33 -12.70 16.27
C ILE A 380 26.96 -13.23 15.86
N LYS A 381 25.94 -12.35 15.88
CA LYS A 381 24.59 -12.69 15.44
C LYS A 381 24.27 -12.14 14.06
N GLN A 382 23.28 -12.74 13.40
CA GLN A 382 22.68 -12.14 12.20
C GLN A 382 22.18 -10.71 12.52
N PHE A 383 22.42 -9.79 11.59
CA PHE A 383 22.17 -8.34 11.71
C PHE A 383 22.98 -7.57 12.77
N GLN A 384 23.96 -8.20 13.44
CA GLN A 384 24.90 -7.49 14.32
C GLN A 384 25.96 -6.72 13.49
N ASN A 385 26.27 -5.49 13.88
CA ASN A 385 27.31 -4.68 13.24
C ASN A 385 28.69 -5.36 13.32
N VAL A 386 29.37 -5.44 12.18
CA VAL A 386 30.71 -6.01 11.99
C VAL A 386 31.75 -4.90 11.96
N CYS A 387 31.57 -3.93 11.07
CA CYS A 387 32.45 -2.78 10.90
C CYS A 387 31.71 -1.57 10.33
N GLU A 388 32.28 -0.39 10.51
CA GLU A 388 31.90 0.86 9.86
C GLU A 388 32.87 1.13 8.70
N VAL A 389 32.35 1.43 7.51
CA VAL A 389 33.14 1.72 6.30
C VAL A 389 32.73 3.05 5.68
N GLN A 390 33.69 3.79 5.13
CA GLN A 390 33.46 5.08 4.49
C GLN A 390 33.73 5.05 2.98
N SER A 391 32.78 5.61 2.22
CA SER A 391 32.87 5.86 0.79
C SER A 391 32.99 7.36 0.49
N ASP A 392 33.10 7.72 -0.79
CA ASP A 392 33.07 9.09 -1.28
C ASP A 392 31.74 9.83 -1.02
N LYS A 393 30.66 9.09 -0.76
CA LYS A 393 29.29 9.60 -0.65
C LYS A 393 28.66 9.45 0.74
N ALA A 394 29.01 8.40 1.47
CA ALA A 394 28.42 8.06 2.77
C ALA A 394 29.32 7.15 3.62
N THR A 395 29.12 7.19 4.94
CA THR A 395 29.59 6.18 5.89
C THR A 395 28.47 5.18 6.13
N VAL A 396 28.79 3.88 6.16
CA VAL A 396 27.83 2.77 6.21
C VAL A 396 28.31 1.71 7.20
N GLU A 397 27.41 1.22 8.04
CA GLU A 397 27.67 0.07 8.93
C GLU A 397 27.37 -1.24 8.19
N ILE A 398 28.33 -2.16 8.19
CA ILE A 398 28.19 -3.51 7.61
C ILE A 398 27.72 -4.47 8.70
N THR A 399 26.57 -5.12 8.50
CA THR A 399 26.01 -6.11 9.44
C THR A 399 26.29 -7.56 9.01
N SER A 400 26.50 -8.47 9.96
CA SER A 400 26.62 -9.90 9.67
C SER A 400 25.34 -10.47 9.03
N ARG A 401 25.51 -11.42 8.11
CA ARG A 401 24.41 -12.20 7.50
C ARG A 401 24.18 -13.55 8.17
N TYR A 402 25.03 -13.95 9.11
CA TYR A 402 25.00 -15.26 9.76
C TYR A 402 25.21 -15.15 11.28
N ASP A 403 24.60 -16.05 12.04
CA ASP A 403 24.95 -16.32 13.43
C ASP A 403 26.16 -17.27 13.48
N GLY A 404 27.15 -16.98 14.33
CA GLY A 404 28.39 -17.76 14.41
C GLY A 404 29.44 -17.15 15.33
N VAL A 405 30.72 -17.47 15.07
CA VAL A 405 31.87 -16.88 15.78
C VAL A 405 32.85 -16.28 14.76
N VAL A 406 33.29 -15.04 14.99
CA VAL A 406 34.28 -14.38 14.14
C VAL A 406 35.63 -15.04 14.34
N LYS A 407 36.17 -15.69 13.31
CA LYS A 407 37.40 -16.50 13.40
C LYS A 407 38.65 -15.75 12.98
N LYS A 408 38.52 -14.87 11.99
CA LYS A 408 39.62 -14.04 11.47
C LYS A 408 39.11 -12.72 10.89
N ILE A 409 39.88 -11.65 11.03
CA ILE A 409 39.67 -10.35 10.40
C ILE A 409 40.78 -10.11 9.36
N HIS A 410 40.45 -9.60 8.16
CA HIS A 410 41.41 -9.48 7.04
C HIS A 410 41.92 -8.08 6.73
N TYR A 411 41.37 -7.02 7.34
CA TYR A 411 41.78 -5.63 7.15
C TYR A 411 41.93 -4.88 8.48
N ASN A 412 42.92 -4.00 8.57
CA ASN A 412 43.08 -3.07 9.70
C ASN A 412 42.18 -1.82 9.54
N VAL A 413 42.02 -1.06 10.63
CA VAL A 413 41.40 0.28 10.57
C VAL A 413 42.28 1.21 9.74
N GLY A 414 41.67 1.94 8.80
CA GLY A 414 42.36 2.81 7.83
C GLY A 414 42.83 2.11 6.56
N GLU A 415 42.47 0.84 6.34
CA GLU A 415 42.78 0.11 5.10
C GLU A 415 41.61 0.13 4.11
N MET A 416 41.93 0.13 2.82
CA MET A 416 40.96 0.14 1.72
C MET A 416 40.51 -1.29 1.35
N ALA A 417 39.27 -1.62 1.64
CA ALA A 417 38.61 -2.85 1.19
C ALA A 417 37.93 -2.62 -0.18
N LYS A 418 37.93 -3.64 -1.05
CA LYS A 418 37.28 -3.59 -2.37
C LYS A 418 36.00 -4.41 -2.37
N VAL A 419 34.96 -3.95 -3.06
CA VAL A 419 33.67 -4.67 -3.11
C VAL A 419 33.88 -6.11 -3.61
N GLY A 420 33.33 -7.09 -2.89
CA GLY A 420 33.50 -8.52 -3.18
C GLY A 420 34.72 -9.21 -2.54
N THR A 421 35.61 -8.51 -1.81
CA THR A 421 36.69 -9.15 -1.03
C THR A 421 36.20 -9.60 0.35
N THR A 422 36.90 -10.56 0.97
CA THR A 422 36.55 -11.10 2.31
C THR A 422 36.94 -10.11 3.39
N LEU A 423 35.99 -9.74 4.26
CA LEU A 423 36.20 -8.88 5.43
C LEU A 423 36.60 -9.70 6.66
N ILE A 424 35.81 -10.74 6.96
CA ILE A 424 36.01 -11.65 8.09
C ILE A 424 35.68 -13.09 7.69
N ASP A 425 36.27 -14.07 8.37
CA ASP A 425 35.83 -15.47 8.32
C ASP A 425 34.95 -15.77 9.55
N ILE A 426 33.81 -16.42 9.33
CA ILE A 426 32.83 -16.74 10.39
C ILE A 426 32.62 -18.27 10.47
N ASP A 427 32.68 -18.81 11.67
CA ASP A 427 32.43 -20.23 12.00
C ASP A 427 30.93 -20.39 12.34
N VAL A 428 30.15 -21.15 11.54
CA VAL A 428 28.67 -21.19 11.63
C VAL A 428 28.09 -22.61 11.51
N ASP A 429 26.93 -22.85 12.14
CA ASP A 429 25.79 -23.56 11.53
C ASP A 429 26.02 -24.65 10.44
N ASP A 430 26.06 -25.98 10.68
CA ASP A 430 26.05 -26.99 9.58
C ASP A 430 24.85 -26.75 8.64
N ALA A 431 23.70 -26.31 9.16
CA ALA A 431 22.53 -26.00 8.36
C ALA A 431 22.73 -24.72 7.53
N THR A 432 23.27 -23.67 8.15
CA THR A 432 23.60 -22.39 7.50
C THR A 432 24.69 -22.57 6.44
N ALA A 433 25.78 -23.25 6.77
CA ALA A 433 26.90 -23.48 5.87
C ALA A 433 26.60 -24.52 4.79
N ALA A 434 25.76 -25.54 5.03
CA ALA A 434 25.26 -26.39 3.94
C ALA A 434 24.56 -25.53 2.88
N SER A 435 23.74 -24.55 3.28
CA SER A 435 23.10 -23.63 2.33
C SER A 435 24.10 -22.76 1.55
N VAL A 436 25.20 -22.33 2.18
CA VAL A 436 26.22 -21.48 1.54
C VAL A 436 27.20 -22.29 0.67
N VAL A 437 27.53 -23.52 1.04
CA VAL A 437 28.38 -24.43 0.25
C VAL A 437 27.60 -25.01 -0.93
N GLU A 438 26.31 -25.32 -0.78
CA GLU A 438 25.45 -25.70 -1.92
C GLU A 438 25.20 -24.52 -2.87
N SER A 439 25.19 -23.28 -2.34
CA SER A 439 25.29 -22.05 -3.14
C SER A 439 26.68 -21.82 -3.78
N ALA A 440 27.69 -22.65 -3.47
CA ALA A 440 29.10 -22.43 -3.83
C ALA A 440 29.84 -23.69 -4.35
N LYS A 441 29.28 -24.30 -5.42
CA LYS A 441 29.86 -25.30 -6.37
C LYS A 441 29.44 -26.78 -6.21
N PRO A 442 29.50 -27.59 -7.31
CA PRO A 442 28.60 -28.74 -7.46
C PRO A 442 29.16 -30.10 -7.02
N ALA A 443 28.30 -30.84 -6.31
CA ALA A 443 28.07 -32.29 -6.35
C ALA A 443 29.27 -33.30 -6.34
N GLN A 444 29.40 -34.07 -5.23
CA GLN A 444 29.36 -35.57 -5.15
C GLN A 444 30.22 -36.21 -4.02
N SER A 445 29.73 -37.35 -3.49
CA SER A 445 30.50 -38.54 -3.01
C SER A 445 31.11 -38.69 -1.58
N ARG A 446 30.25 -39.02 -0.60
CA ARG A 446 30.26 -40.24 0.29
C ARG A 446 31.51 -40.70 1.11
N LYS A 447 31.23 -40.99 2.41
CA LYS A 447 31.89 -41.90 3.42
C LYS A 447 33.00 -41.33 4.34
N GLY A 448 32.80 -41.48 5.67
CA GLY A 448 33.84 -41.46 6.74
C GLY A 448 34.22 -42.89 7.19
N PRO A 449 34.72 -43.17 8.43
CA PRO A 449 34.87 -42.36 9.67
C PRO A 449 36.39 -42.20 10.05
N PRO A 450 36.95 -42.10 11.31
CA PRO A 450 36.40 -42.15 12.68
C PRO A 450 37.00 -41.20 13.77
N THR A 451 36.59 -41.44 15.02
CA THR A 451 36.94 -40.88 16.37
C THR A 451 37.91 -41.83 17.16
N PRO A 452 38.31 -41.67 18.47
CA PRO A 452 37.67 -40.91 19.59
C PRO A 452 38.51 -40.34 20.80
N VAL A 453 37.78 -39.74 21.78
CA VAL A 453 38.01 -39.55 23.25
C VAL A 453 38.75 -38.31 23.84
N GLY A 454 37.97 -37.44 24.53
CA GLY A 454 38.22 -36.95 25.91
C GLY A 454 39.09 -35.70 26.17
N GLY A 455 38.88 -34.91 27.23
CA GLY A 455 37.75 -34.88 28.19
C GLY A 455 38.00 -34.06 29.49
N ALA A 456 36.90 -33.52 30.08
CA ALA A 456 36.75 -32.97 31.44
C ALA A 456 37.39 -31.60 31.83
N ALA A 457 36.82 -30.99 32.89
CA ALA A 457 37.14 -29.71 33.57
C ALA A 457 37.16 -29.97 35.12
N PRO A 458 36.99 -29.03 36.12
CA PRO A 458 36.79 -27.56 36.11
C PRO A 458 37.44 -26.72 37.28
N LYS A 459 37.05 -25.43 37.39
CA LYS A 459 36.90 -24.53 38.60
C LYS A 459 37.95 -23.44 38.99
N ALA A 460 37.51 -22.18 38.80
CA ALA A 460 37.35 -21.07 39.77
C ALA A 460 38.53 -20.23 40.34
N VAL A 461 38.37 -18.88 40.35
CA VAL A 461 38.51 -17.91 41.50
C VAL A 461 38.27 -16.43 41.02
N LYS A 462 38.07 -15.47 41.94
CA LYS A 462 37.74 -14.01 41.82
C LYS A 462 38.36 -13.24 43.03
N PRO A 463 38.25 -11.90 43.23
CA PRO A 463 38.20 -10.69 42.35
C PRO A 463 39.11 -9.52 42.87
N GLN A 464 39.02 -8.28 42.33
CA GLN A 464 39.32 -7.01 43.06
C GLN A 464 38.84 -5.68 42.37
N THR A 465 39.03 -4.51 43.02
CA THR A 465 38.45 -3.16 42.71
C THR A 465 39.39 -2.02 43.20
N PRO A 466 39.26 -0.73 42.77
CA PRO A 466 39.13 0.42 43.73
C PRO A 466 38.40 1.73 43.24
N THR A 467 38.24 2.73 44.14
CA THR A 467 37.69 4.14 43.99
C THR A 467 38.32 5.09 45.08
N PRO A 468 37.99 6.40 45.35
CA PRO A 468 37.01 7.41 44.85
C PRO A 468 37.70 8.76 44.38
N LYS A 469 37.40 10.07 44.64
CA LYS A 469 36.54 10.89 45.57
C LYS A 469 36.19 12.33 45.00
N VAL A 470 35.97 13.37 45.86
CA VAL A 470 35.15 14.62 45.61
C VAL A 470 35.57 15.86 46.47
N ALA A 471 35.45 17.13 45.98
CA ALA A 471 35.01 18.39 46.69
C ALA A 471 35.27 19.74 45.90
N ALA A 472 34.50 20.84 46.10
CA ALA A 472 34.67 22.17 45.44
C ALA A 472 34.00 23.42 46.18
N PRO A 473 34.29 24.71 45.84
CA PRO A 473 33.83 25.95 46.55
C PRO A 473 33.23 27.13 45.69
N GLU A 474 32.93 28.29 46.32
CA GLU A 474 32.44 29.62 45.80
C GLU A 474 32.93 30.77 46.77
N PRO A 475 32.49 32.08 46.87
CA PRO A 475 31.52 32.97 46.14
C PRO A 475 31.95 34.49 45.92
N VAL A 476 30.98 35.42 45.67
CA VAL A 476 30.88 36.90 45.98
C VAL A 476 30.65 37.93 44.80
N ALA A 477 29.82 38.97 45.04
CA ALA A 477 29.21 39.96 44.09
C ALA A 477 29.67 41.45 44.33
N PRO A 478 28.99 42.62 44.03
CA PRO A 478 27.57 42.95 43.70
C PRO A 478 27.30 44.05 42.59
N THR A 479 26.06 44.60 42.51
CA THR A 479 25.50 45.62 41.56
C THR A 479 24.51 46.58 42.32
N PRO A 480 23.57 47.44 41.77
CA PRO A 480 23.18 47.85 40.38
C PRO A 480 22.83 49.39 40.23
N ARG A 481 21.96 49.77 39.24
CA ARG A 481 20.97 50.92 39.13
C ARG A 481 21.06 51.79 37.84
N ALA A 482 19.98 52.51 37.47
CA ALA A 482 19.71 53.05 36.10
C ALA A 482 18.90 54.37 36.03
N ARG A 483 18.84 55.07 34.87
CA ARG A 483 17.83 56.13 34.55
C ARG A 483 17.71 56.55 33.05
N ALA A 484 16.45 56.67 32.56
CA ALA A 484 15.87 57.55 31.50
C ALA A 484 16.46 57.74 30.07
N ALA A 485 15.55 57.76 29.08
CA ALA A 485 15.71 58.31 27.71
C ALA A 485 15.26 59.80 27.64
N PRO A 486 15.25 60.57 26.51
CA PRO A 486 14.44 60.30 25.29
C PRO A 486 14.96 60.89 23.92
N VAL A 487 14.06 60.90 22.91
CA VAL A 487 14.03 61.70 21.64
C VAL A 487 14.61 61.03 20.37
N VAL A 488 14.03 61.40 19.21
CA VAL A 488 14.08 60.73 17.90
C VAL A 488 14.68 61.66 16.82
N SER A 489 15.42 61.12 15.85
CA SER A 489 15.55 61.73 14.51
C SER A 489 15.76 60.65 13.43
N SER A 490 15.53 60.97 12.16
CA SER A 490 15.33 59.97 11.08
C SER A 490 16.36 60.01 9.95
N ALA A 491 16.73 58.82 9.49
CA ALA A 491 17.22 58.47 8.14
C ALA A 491 18.58 59.02 7.67
N ARG A 492 19.49 58.08 7.34
CA ARG A 492 20.51 58.29 6.29
C ARG A 492 20.91 56.97 5.62
N SER A 493 20.93 56.96 4.30
CA SER A 493 21.32 55.79 3.49
C SER A 493 22.74 55.94 2.94
N THR A 494 23.65 55.05 3.34
CA THR A 494 24.94 54.79 2.67
C THR A 494 25.38 53.36 2.91
N SER A 495 25.84 52.67 1.86
CA SER A 495 26.19 51.25 1.88
C SER A 495 27.60 50.96 2.45
N GLU A 496 27.89 51.45 3.64
CA GLU A 496 29.10 51.05 4.37
C GLU A 496 28.93 49.66 5.02
N LYS A 497 30.02 48.90 5.11
CA LYS A 497 30.01 47.57 5.74
C LYS A 497 29.99 47.70 7.26
N VAL A 498 28.79 47.91 7.82
CA VAL A 498 28.50 48.00 9.27
C VAL A 498 29.37 47.02 10.06
N LEU A 499 30.29 47.55 10.89
CA LEU A 499 31.18 46.73 11.71
C LEU A 499 30.38 46.13 12.87
N THR A 500 30.19 44.82 12.85
CA THR A 500 29.61 44.08 13.98
C THR A 500 29.91 42.58 13.87
N SER A 501 29.80 41.89 15.01
CA SER A 501 30.12 40.47 15.16
C SER A 501 29.03 39.55 14.57
N PRO A 502 29.34 38.30 14.18
CA PRO A 502 28.36 37.37 13.63
C PRO A 502 27.15 37.14 14.55
N SER A 503 27.37 37.10 15.87
CA SER A 503 26.33 36.92 16.88
C SER A 503 25.31 38.06 16.91
N VAL A 504 25.76 39.30 16.68
CA VAL A 504 24.87 40.49 16.65
C VAL A 504 24.11 40.55 15.33
N ARG A 505 24.74 40.22 14.18
CA ARG A 505 24.01 40.09 12.90
C ARG A 505 22.92 39.03 12.96
N ARG A 506 23.20 37.89 13.61
CA ARG A 506 22.22 36.84 13.84
C ARG A 506 21.06 37.35 14.69
N LEU A 507 21.34 38.00 15.82
CA LEU A 507 20.31 38.53 16.72
C LEU A 507 19.43 39.61 16.06
N ALA A 508 20.01 40.48 15.24
CA ALA A 508 19.24 41.49 14.49
C ALA A 508 18.29 40.84 13.48
N LYS A 509 18.76 39.79 12.78
CA LYS A 509 17.95 39.00 11.85
C LYS A 509 16.90 38.11 12.54
N GLU A 510 17.14 37.71 13.79
CA GLU A 510 16.15 37.00 14.62
C GLU A 510 15.03 37.94 15.14
N HIS A 511 15.21 39.25 15.05
CA HIS A 511 14.24 40.28 15.47
C HIS A 511 13.77 41.22 14.33
N ASP A 512 14.15 40.93 13.08
CA ASP A 512 13.81 41.69 11.86
C ASP A 512 14.18 43.20 11.92
N ILE A 513 15.39 43.48 12.43
CA ILE A 513 15.95 44.84 12.56
C ILE A 513 17.10 45.03 11.56
N ASP A 514 17.06 46.13 10.81
CA ASP A 514 18.23 46.54 10.01
C ASP A 514 19.34 47.08 10.94
N LEU A 515 20.56 46.62 10.71
CA LEU A 515 21.76 47.08 11.41
C LEU A 515 22.14 48.51 11.03
N ALA A 516 21.59 49.07 9.94
CA ALA A 516 21.75 50.49 9.59
C ALA A 516 21.02 51.45 10.55
N ASP A 517 19.95 50.99 11.22
CA ASP A 517 19.13 51.81 12.13
C ASP A 517 19.62 51.78 13.59
N VAL A 518 20.66 51.01 13.90
CA VAL A 518 21.18 50.80 15.27
C VAL A 518 22.53 51.49 15.45
N GLU A 519 22.56 52.53 16.28
CA GLU A 519 23.79 53.28 16.59
C GLU A 519 24.78 52.43 17.41
N GLY A 520 26.00 52.25 16.91
CA GLY A 520 26.98 51.33 17.49
C GLY A 520 27.96 51.99 18.46
N SER A 521 27.93 51.58 19.74
CA SER A 521 28.72 52.22 20.81
C SER A 521 30.19 51.74 20.88
N GLY A 522 30.54 50.68 20.15
CA GLY A 522 31.85 50.03 20.21
C GLY A 522 32.95 50.75 19.42
N PRO A 523 34.23 50.41 19.67
CA PRO A 523 35.37 51.03 18.97
C PRO A 523 35.24 51.00 17.45
N GLN A 524 35.47 52.15 16.81
CA GLN A 524 35.28 52.39 15.38
C GLN A 524 33.81 52.26 14.90
N GLY A 525 32.84 52.68 15.73
CA GLY A 525 31.41 52.66 15.38
C GLY A 525 30.84 51.24 15.29
N ARG A 526 31.37 50.32 16.11
CA ARG A 526 31.00 48.90 16.08
C ARG A 526 29.74 48.65 16.88
N ILE A 527 28.70 48.11 16.25
CA ILE A 527 27.47 47.73 16.95
C ILE A 527 27.75 46.51 17.85
N LEU A 528 27.52 46.69 19.15
CA LEU A 528 27.66 45.68 20.19
C LEU A 528 26.33 44.95 20.43
N LYS A 529 26.32 44.00 21.37
CA LYS A 529 25.10 43.23 21.69
C LYS A 529 24.15 44.06 22.56
N GLU A 530 24.70 44.94 23.39
CA GLU A 530 23.99 45.84 24.28
C GLU A 530 23.15 46.83 23.46
N ASP A 531 23.75 47.51 22.48
CA ASP A 531 23.14 48.49 21.57
C ASP A 531 21.83 47.97 20.95
N LEU A 532 21.91 46.79 20.31
CA LEU A 532 20.77 46.14 19.66
C LEU A 532 19.68 45.75 20.66
N LEU A 533 20.05 45.28 21.86
CA LEU A 533 19.10 44.93 22.93
C LEU A 533 18.46 46.18 23.57
N GLU A 534 19.12 47.34 23.52
CA GLU A 534 18.58 48.63 23.94
C GLU A 534 17.58 49.15 22.90
N TYR A 535 17.92 49.05 21.60
CA TYR A 535 17.03 49.39 20.48
C TYR A 535 15.75 48.54 20.46
N ILE A 536 15.86 47.22 20.67
CA ILE A 536 14.69 46.32 20.84
C ILE A 536 13.80 46.77 22.01
N ARG A 537 14.39 47.18 23.13
CA ARG A 537 13.65 47.70 24.29
C ARG A 537 12.99 49.06 24.02
N ALA A 538 13.57 49.89 23.16
CA ALA A 538 12.98 51.16 22.74
C ALA A 538 11.74 50.95 21.84
N LEU A 539 11.81 50.05 20.84
CA LEU A 539 10.64 49.70 20.00
C LEU A 539 9.48 49.16 20.85
N ALA A 540 9.76 48.30 21.82
CA ALA A 540 8.75 47.68 22.67
C ALA A 540 8.03 48.66 23.64
N ALA A 541 8.50 49.90 23.77
CA ALA A 541 8.02 50.86 24.76
C ALA A 541 6.95 51.87 24.24
N SER A 542 6.57 51.80 22.95
CA SER A 542 5.64 52.76 22.33
C SER A 542 4.21 52.19 22.20
N PRO A 543 3.18 52.80 22.83
CA PRO A 543 1.80 52.33 22.72
C PRO A 543 1.08 52.86 21.46
N PRO A 544 0.21 52.06 20.81
CA PRO A 544 -0.58 52.52 19.66
C PRO A 544 -1.74 53.43 20.10
N THR A 545 -1.88 54.58 19.45
CA THR A 545 -2.99 55.52 19.69
C THR A 545 -4.26 55.05 18.97
N ALA A 546 -5.39 54.97 19.69
CA ALA A 546 -6.68 54.62 19.10
C ALA A 546 -7.46 55.87 18.67
N THR A 547 -8.19 55.79 17.54
CA THR A 547 -9.16 56.82 17.11
C THR A 547 -10.37 56.17 16.43
N THR A 548 -11.58 56.57 16.82
CA THR A 548 -12.88 56.00 16.37
C THR A 548 -14.01 56.96 16.82
N PRO A 549 -15.21 57.01 16.20
CA PRO A 549 -15.57 57.04 14.77
C PRO A 549 -16.32 58.35 14.39
N ALA A 550 -16.86 58.43 13.16
CA ALA A 550 -17.96 59.33 12.79
C ALA A 550 -18.93 58.62 11.83
N SER A 551 -20.22 59.02 11.77
CA SER A 551 -21.30 58.11 11.36
C SER A 551 -22.55 58.76 10.75
N THR A 552 -23.09 58.17 9.66
CA THR A 552 -24.50 58.15 9.19
C THR A 552 -24.58 57.21 7.96
N SER A 553 -25.67 56.50 7.61
CA SER A 553 -26.91 56.14 8.32
C SER A 553 -27.75 55.14 7.48
N SER A 554 -28.39 54.13 8.11
CA SER A 554 -29.65 53.45 7.68
C SER A 554 -29.70 52.71 6.31
N ALA A 555 -30.43 51.60 6.09
CA ALA A 555 -30.90 50.47 6.91
C ALA A 555 -31.47 49.36 5.97
N VAL A 556 -31.81 48.19 6.54
CA VAL A 556 -32.66 47.11 5.96
C VAL A 556 -32.05 46.19 4.87
N ALA A 557 -31.72 44.97 5.32
CA ALA A 557 -31.84 43.65 4.66
C ALA A 557 -31.55 43.48 3.14
N SER A 558 -30.39 42.90 2.84
CA SER A 558 -30.27 41.75 1.93
C SER A 558 -28.96 41.00 2.21
N SER A 559 -28.93 39.67 1.98
CA SER A 559 -27.75 38.84 2.25
C SER A 559 -26.64 39.14 1.24
N PRO A 560 -25.38 39.34 1.68
CA PRO A 560 -24.24 39.26 0.77
C PRO A 560 -24.16 37.85 0.22
N ALA A 561 -24.30 37.70 -1.10
CA ALA A 561 -24.08 36.42 -1.77
C ALA A 561 -22.60 35.99 -1.63
N VAL A 562 -22.32 34.71 -1.91
CA VAL A 562 -20.95 34.20 -2.03
C VAL A 562 -20.16 35.11 -2.96
N ALA A 563 -19.07 35.69 -2.46
CA ALA A 563 -18.16 36.48 -3.29
C ALA A 563 -17.60 35.55 -4.37
N SER A 564 -17.99 35.77 -5.62
CA SER A 564 -17.47 35.00 -6.75
C SER A 564 -15.96 35.20 -6.80
N ALA A 565 -15.19 34.17 -6.46
CA ALA A 565 -13.82 34.10 -6.89
C ALA A 565 -13.82 34.25 -8.42
N ALA A 566 -13.04 35.19 -8.94
CA ALA A 566 -12.81 35.26 -10.38
C ALA A 566 -12.26 33.90 -10.84
N PRO A 567 -12.61 33.41 -12.04
CA PRO A 567 -12.11 32.12 -12.50
C PRO A 567 -10.58 32.18 -12.55
N VAL A 568 -9.94 31.44 -11.64
CA VAL A 568 -8.48 31.27 -11.66
C VAL A 568 -8.19 30.42 -12.88
N THR A 569 -7.80 31.07 -13.97
CA THR A 569 -7.38 30.39 -15.19
C THR A 569 -6.22 29.48 -14.82
N ALA A 570 -6.43 28.17 -14.87
CA ALA A 570 -5.40 27.19 -14.59
C ALA A 570 -4.33 27.27 -15.68
N SER A 571 -3.30 28.07 -15.46
CA SER A 571 -2.10 28.09 -16.29
C SER A 571 -1.36 26.77 -16.06
N TYR A 572 -1.57 25.82 -16.97
CA TYR A 572 -0.75 24.62 -17.04
C TYR A 572 0.72 25.01 -17.26
N LEU A 573 1.65 24.20 -16.74
CA LEU A 573 3.07 24.41 -17.00
C LEU A 573 3.34 24.13 -18.48
N GLU A 574 3.85 25.13 -19.21
CA GLU A 574 4.26 24.97 -20.61
C GLU A 574 5.70 24.41 -20.71
N GLU A 575 6.55 24.70 -19.71
CA GLU A 575 7.94 24.23 -19.59
C GLU A 575 8.26 23.90 -18.12
N ASP A 576 9.24 23.01 -17.88
CA ASP A 576 9.68 22.62 -16.54
C ASP A 576 10.32 23.81 -15.78
N THR A 577 9.83 24.10 -14.57
CA THR A 577 10.35 25.21 -13.73
C THR A 577 10.81 24.74 -12.36
N THR A 578 12.04 25.12 -11.98
CA THR A 578 12.62 24.80 -10.67
C THR A 578 12.39 25.93 -9.67
N VAL A 579 11.65 25.66 -8.60
CA VAL A 579 11.31 26.65 -7.55
C VAL A 579 11.99 26.27 -6.22
N PRO A 580 12.67 27.20 -5.53
CA PRO A 580 13.34 26.90 -4.25
C PRO A 580 12.34 26.70 -3.11
N LEU A 581 12.48 25.60 -2.36
CA LEU A 581 11.60 25.27 -1.23
C LEU A 581 11.57 26.37 -0.15
N THR A 582 10.37 26.73 0.31
CA THR A 582 10.14 27.67 1.41
C THR A 582 10.65 27.10 2.75
N PRO A 583 10.83 27.94 3.80
CA PRO A 583 11.22 27.45 5.13
C PRO A 583 10.26 26.40 5.70
N ILE A 584 8.94 26.57 5.48
CA ILE A 584 7.90 25.61 5.92
C ILE A 584 8.03 24.29 5.15
N GLN A 585 8.19 24.34 3.82
CA GLN A 585 8.41 23.14 3.00
C GLN A 585 9.70 22.40 3.39
N LYS A 586 10.79 23.10 3.72
CA LYS A 586 12.03 22.50 4.21
C LYS A 586 11.85 21.77 5.54
N MET A 587 11.06 22.34 6.46
CA MET A 587 10.71 21.67 7.72
C MET A 587 9.79 20.47 7.49
N MET A 588 8.84 20.55 6.54
CA MET A 588 7.99 19.44 6.14
C MET A 588 8.80 18.28 5.58
N VAL A 589 9.71 18.53 4.62
CA VAL A 589 10.62 17.51 4.06
C VAL A 589 11.47 16.85 5.16
N LYS A 590 12.03 17.64 6.09
CA LYS A 590 12.77 17.09 7.24
C LYS A 590 11.89 16.17 8.10
N SER A 591 10.66 16.59 8.38
CA SER A 591 9.72 15.81 9.22
C SER A 591 9.25 14.53 8.55
N MET A 592 8.98 14.55 7.24
CA MET A 592 8.54 13.38 6.48
C MET A 592 9.69 12.38 6.28
N ASN A 593 10.91 12.85 5.99
CA ASN A 593 12.08 11.98 5.92
C ASN A 593 12.40 11.30 7.26
N ALA A 594 12.13 11.97 8.39
CA ALA A 594 12.22 11.34 9.71
C ALA A 594 11.11 10.29 9.92
N ALA A 595 9.89 10.55 9.46
CA ALA A 595 8.76 9.63 9.56
C ALA A 595 8.94 8.34 8.74
N LEU A 596 9.73 8.36 7.64
CA LEU A 596 10.05 7.15 6.86
C LEU A 596 10.78 6.06 7.67
N ARG A 597 11.33 6.39 8.85
CA ARG A 597 11.93 5.41 9.77
C ARG A 597 10.90 4.65 10.63
N ILE A 598 9.63 5.10 10.63
CA ILE A 598 8.54 4.45 11.37
C ILE A 598 7.86 3.40 10.47
N PRO A 599 7.78 2.12 10.88
CA PRO A 599 6.88 1.15 10.29
C PRO A 599 5.43 1.53 10.58
N HIS A 600 4.79 2.22 9.64
CA HIS A 600 3.39 2.61 9.75
C HIS A 600 2.48 1.41 9.50
N PHE A 601 1.51 1.17 10.38
CA PHE A 601 0.33 0.37 10.05
C PHE A 601 -0.92 1.26 10.05
N GLY A 602 -1.87 0.94 9.17
CA GLY A 602 -3.15 1.65 9.06
C GLY A 602 -4.30 0.88 9.72
N TYR A 603 -5.25 1.61 10.31
CA TYR A 603 -6.55 1.08 10.75
C TYR A 603 -7.65 2.10 10.43
N ALA A 604 -8.75 1.68 9.81
CA ALA A 604 -9.82 2.58 9.36
C ALA A 604 -11.21 2.04 9.73
N ASP A 605 -12.15 2.95 9.98
CA ASP A 605 -13.51 2.65 10.40
C ASP A 605 -14.49 3.77 9.98
N GLU A 606 -15.78 3.51 10.09
CA GLU A 606 -16.88 4.44 9.85
C GLU A 606 -17.66 4.69 11.15
N ILE A 607 -18.09 5.94 11.38
CA ILE A 607 -18.70 6.38 12.64
C ILE A 607 -20.02 7.07 12.33
N GLU A 608 -21.11 6.66 12.99
CA GLU A 608 -22.38 7.39 12.97
C GLU A 608 -22.26 8.68 13.80
N VAL A 609 -22.74 9.80 13.25
CA VAL A 609 -22.56 11.13 13.84
C VAL A 609 -23.86 11.93 13.95
N ASP A 610 -25.02 11.30 13.78
CA ASP A 610 -26.34 11.95 13.95
C ASP A 610 -26.53 12.56 15.34
N ALA A 611 -26.24 11.80 16.40
CA ALA A 611 -26.28 12.29 17.78
C ALA A 611 -25.25 13.41 18.06
N LEU A 612 -24.12 13.40 17.34
CA LEU A 612 -23.10 14.45 17.42
C LEU A 612 -23.55 15.75 16.76
N TYR A 613 -24.25 15.69 15.62
CA TYR A 613 -24.94 16.84 15.03
C TYR A 613 -25.96 17.42 16.01
N GLU A 614 -26.84 16.58 16.56
CA GLU A 614 -27.84 17.03 17.54
C GLU A 614 -27.21 17.73 18.74
N LEU A 615 -26.18 17.14 19.36
CA LEU A 615 -25.52 17.76 20.52
C LEU A 615 -24.84 19.08 20.14
N ARG A 616 -24.13 19.11 19.01
CA ARG A 616 -23.44 20.31 18.53
C ARG A 616 -24.41 21.44 18.25
N ASP A 617 -25.55 21.16 17.61
CA ASP A 617 -26.55 22.19 17.28
C ASP A 617 -27.34 22.64 18.53
N LYS A 618 -27.57 21.76 19.51
CA LYS A 618 -28.11 22.12 20.84
C LYS A 618 -27.14 23.01 21.64
N LEU A 619 -25.83 22.80 21.53
CA LEU A 619 -24.80 23.59 22.23
C LEU A 619 -24.37 24.86 21.50
N LYS A 620 -24.62 24.96 20.19
CA LYS A 620 -24.21 26.10 19.36
C LYS A 620 -24.68 27.47 19.92
N PRO A 621 -25.94 27.68 20.35
CA PRO A 621 -26.35 28.97 20.95
C PRO A 621 -25.60 29.31 22.24
N VAL A 622 -25.21 28.31 23.04
CA VAL A 622 -24.45 28.49 24.29
C VAL A 622 -23.00 28.90 23.99
N ALA A 623 -22.44 28.42 22.88
CA ALA A 623 -21.12 28.84 22.40
C ALA A 623 -21.17 30.26 21.79
N GLU A 624 -22.18 30.56 20.99
CA GLU A 624 -22.39 31.87 20.36
C GLU A 624 -22.62 32.98 21.42
N ALA A 625 -23.35 32.69 22.51
CA ALA A 625 -23.50 33.58 23.66
C ALA A 625 -22.17 33.87 24.41
N ARG A 626 -21.11 33.11 24.15
CA ARG A 626 -19.73 33.34 24.65
C ARG A 626 -18.78 33.88 23.58
N GLY A 627 -19.28 34.19 22.37
CA GLY A 627 -18.45 34.60 21.23
C GLY A 627 -17.65 33.46 20.59
N ILE A 628 -17.97 32.20 20.88
CA ILE A 628 -17.23 31.01 20.43
C ILE A 628 -17.95 30.35 19.26
N LYS A 629 -17.30 30.30 18.08
CA LYS A 629 -17.77 29.54 16.93
C LYS A 629 -17.60 28.04 17.20
N LEU A 630 -18.69 27.26 17.14
CA LEU A 630 -18.67 25.82 17.44
C LEU A 630 -18.72 24.95 16.17
N SER A 631 -17.66 24.17 15.95
CA SER A 631 -17.55 23.13 14.91
C SER A 631 -17.57 21.73 15.52
N PHE A 632 -17.37 20.68 14.71
CA PHE A 632 -17.27 19.30 15.18
C PHE A 632 -15.90 18.95 15.78
N MET A 633 -14.82 19.62 15.33
CA MET A 633 -13.45 19.31 15.76
C MET A 633 -13.25 19.35 17.30
N PRO A 634 -13.83 20.29 18.07
CA PRO A 634 -13.71 20.28 19.54
C PRO A 634 -14.26 19.02 20.21
N PHE A 635 -15.30 18.40 19.66
CA PHE A 635 -15.85 17.13 20.16
C PHE A 635 -14.96 15.96 19.80
N ILE A 636 -14.55 15.87 18.53
CA ILE A 636 -13.56 14.91 17.97
C ILE A 636 -12.28 14.89 18.83
N ILE A 637 -11.75 16.08 19.15
CA ILE A 637 -10.56 16.31 19.96
C ILE A 637 -10.79 15.93 21.44
N LYS A 638 -11.94 16.27 22.04
CA LYS A 638 -12.26 15.87 23.42
C LYS A 638 -12.43 14.35 23.54
N ALA A 639 -13.18 13.73 22.63
CA ALA A 639 -13.36 12.28 22.55
C ALA A 639 -12.00 11.57 22.42
N ALA A 640 -11.09 12.07 21.59
CA ALA A 640 -9.74 11.50 21.44
C ALA A 640 -8.98 11.58 22.77
N SER A 641 -9.00 12.75 23.41
CA SER A 641 -8.38 12.95 24.72
C SER A 641 -8.98 12.08 25.84
N LEU A 642 -10.27 11.75 25.78
CA LEU A 642 -10.92 10.81 26.71
C LEU A 642 -10.56 9.36 26.38
N ALA A 643 -10.44 8.98 25.11
CA ALA A 643 -10.02 7.63 24.72
C ALA A 643 -8.53 7.37 25.06
N LEU A 644 -7.67 8.38 24.94
CA LEU A 644 -6.26 8.31 25.34
C LEU A 644 -6.08 8.05 26.85
N LYS A 645 -7.03 8.45 27.73
CA LYS A 645 -7.01 8.07 29.17
C LYS A 645 -6.98 6.54 29.36
N HIS A 646 -7.64 5.80 28.47
CA HIS A 646 -7.74 4.32 28.51
C HIS A 646 -6.63 3.62 27.72
N HIS A 647 -5.99 4.34 26.79
CA HIS A 647 -4.97 3.81 25.88
C HIS A 647 -3.72 4.72 25.84
N PRO A 648 -2.97 4.85 26.97
CA PRO A 648 -1.85 5.77 27.08
C PRO A 648 -0.68 5.46 26.13
N SER A 649 -0.58 4.22 25.63
CA SER A 649 0.39 3.81 24.60
C SER A 649 0.27 4.57 23.28
N LEU A 650 -0.88 5.19 23.01
CA LEU A 650 -1.09 6.03 21.82
C LEU A 650 -0.68 7.50 22.04
N ASN A 651 -0.51 7.95 23.29
CA ASN A 651 -0.02 9.30 23.62
C ASN A 651 1.42 9.21 24.15
N ALA A 652 2.31 8.62 23.35
CA ALA A 652 3.68 8.30 23.74
C ALA A 652 4.72 8.88 22.78
N THR A 653 5.99 8.80 23.19
CA THR A 653 7.16 9.11 22.37
C THR A 653 8.23 8.03 22.54
N VAL A 654 8.89 7.64 21.46
CA VAL A 654 10.04 6.71 21.49
C VAL A 654 11.34 7.48 21.71
N SER A 655 12.30 6.93 22.44
CA SER A 655 13.63 7.50 22.61
C SER A 655 14.48 7.43 21.32
N GLU A 656 15.50 8.29 21.20
CA GLU A 656 16.34 8.37 19.97
C GLU A 656 17.19 7.11 19.71
N ASP A 657 17.42 6.30 20.75
CA ASP A 657 18.08 4.99 20.69
C ASP A 657 17.08 3.81 20.55
N GLU A 658 15.78 4.10 20.46
CA GLU A 658 14.66 3.16 20.33
C GLU A 658 14.52 2.14 21.48
N THR A 659 15.21 2.32 22.61
CA THR A 659 15.15 1.40 23.76
C THR A 659 14.00 1.66 24.73
N GLN A 660 13.39 2.85 24.72
CA GLN A 660 12.38 3.27 25.70
C GLN A 660 11.18 3.97 25.07
N VAL A 661 9.99 3.71 25.64
CA VAL A 661 8.73 4.36 25.27
C VAL A 661 8.23 5.17 26.45
N THR A 662 8.20 6.50 26.30
CA THR A 662 7.72 7.42 27.34
C THR A 662 6.24 7.72 27.11
N MET A 663 5.39 7.23 28.00
CA MET A 663 3.95 7.52 28.00
C MET A 663 3.70 8.93 28.58
N LEU A 664 2.97 9.79 27.86
CA LEU A 664 2.81 11.19 28.24
C LEU A 664 1.43 11.44 28.88
N ALA A 665 1.43 12.02 30.09
CA ALA A 665 0.20 12.33 30.83
C ALA A 665 -0.52 13.60 30.34
N ALA A 666 0.15 14.44 29.55
CA ALA A 666 -0.45 15.62 28.92
C ALA A 666 -0.95 15.28 27.52
N HIS A 667 -2.24 15.52 27.25
CA HIS A 667 -2.83 15.33 25.93
C HIS A 667 -2.77 16.66 25.17
N ASN A 668 -1.65 16.92 24.48
CA ASN A 668 -1.47 18.11 23.65
C ASN A 668 -1.79 17.74 22.20
N ILE A 669 -3.06 17.89 21.80
CA ILE A 669 -3.53 17.37 20.51
C ILE A 669 -3.22 18.37 19.40
N SER A 670 -2.31 17.98 18.51
CA SER A 670 -1.98 18.61 17.25
C SER A 670 -3.16 18.54 16.29
N VAL A 671 -3.47 19.66 15.62
CA VAL A 671 -4.53 19.75 14.61
C VAL A 671 -3.94 20.30 13.32
N ALA A 672 -3.98 19.51 12.25
CA ALA A 672 -3.46 19.96 10.96
C ALA A 672 -4.37 21.05 10.36
N MET A 673 -3.79 22.19 9.98
CA MET A 673 -4.48 23.32 9.39
C MET A 673 -3.86 23.68 8.04
N ASP A 674 -4.69 23.69 7.00
CA ASP A 674 -4.33 24.31 5.73
C ASP A 674 -4.36 25.85 5.88
N THR A 675 -3.38 26.53 5.29
CA THR A 675 -3.21 27.99 5.40
C THR A 675 -2.65 28.55 4.09
N PRO A 676 -2.80 29.86 3.80
CA PRO A 676 -2.18 30.50 2.63
C PRO A 676 -0.64 30.38 2.58
N THR A 677 0.00 30.08 3.72
CA THR A 677 1.44 29.82 3.84
C THR A 677 1.83 28.34 3.75
N GLY A 678 0.87 27.45 3.47
CA GLY A 678 1.01 25.98 3.44
C GLY A 678 0.47 25.30 4.69
N LEU A 679 0.70 23.98 4.79
CA LEU A 679 0.24 23.17 5.92
C LEU A 679 0.99 23.54 7.21
N ILE A 680 0.26 23.90 8.26
CA ILE A 680 0.81 24.20 9.59
C ILE A 680 0.04 23.38 10.64
N VAL A 681 0.73 22.83 11.64
CA VAL A 681 0.14 21.92 12.63
C VAL A 681 0.32 22.44 14.07
N PRO A 682 -0.47 23.44 14.50
CA PRO A 682 -0.48 23.85 15.91
C PRO A 682 -1.16 22.79 16.80
N ASN A 683 -0.95 22.87 18.11
CA ASN A 683 -1.52 21.93 19.08
C ASN A 683 -2.24 22.59 20.26
N ILE A 684 -3.39 22.03 20.63
CA ILE A 684 -4.18 22.46 21.78
C ILE A 684 -3.61 21.81 23.05
N LYS A 685 -3.09 22.62 23.96
CA LYS A 685 -2.47 22.15 25.21
C LYS A 685 -3.49 21.58 26.18
N ASN A 686 -3.12 20.50 26.89
CA ASN A 686 -3.83 19.93 28.04
C ASN A 686 -5.33 19.64 27.81
N VAL A 687 -5.70 19.04 26.68
CA VAL A 687 -7.09 18.73 26.30
C VAL A 687 -7.82 17.88 27.35
N GLN A 688 -7.09 17.05 28.11
CA GLN A 688 -7.66 16.23 29.18
C GLN A 688 -8.39 17.08 30.23
N THR A 689 -7.87 18.29 30.53
CA THR A 689 -8.39 19.23 31.54
C THR A 689 -9.48 20.19 31.02
N LYS A 690 -9.70 20.27 29.71
CA LYS A 690 -10.52 21.32 29.08
C LYS A 690 -11.94 20.86 28.77
N SER A 691 -12.91 21.77 28.79
CA SER A 691 -14.26 21.51 28.24
C SER A 691 -14.25 21.63 26.71
N VAL A 692 -15.30 21.12 26.05
CA VAL A 692 -15.49 21.25 24.60
C VAL A 692 -15.51 22.72 24.14
N LEU A 693 -16.01 23.63 24.98
CA LEU A 693 -16.03 25.07 24.66
C LEU A 693 -14.66 25.73 24.79
N ASP A 694 -13.82 25.30 25.74
CA ASP A 694 -12.44 25.81 25.87
C ASP A 694 -11.58 25.32 24.69
N ILE A 695 -11.76 24.06 24.28
CA ILE A 695 -11.13 23.49 23.08
C ILE A 695 -11.60 24.25 21.83
N ALA A 696 -12.87 24.63 21.75
CA ALA A 696 -13.39 25.46 20.65
C ALA A 696 -12.79 26.88 20.66
N ALA A 697 -12.63 27.51 21.83
CA ALA A 697 -11.98 28.81 21.95
C ALA A 697 -10.50 28.77 21.53
N ASP A 698 -9.75 27.76 21.98
CA ASP A 698 -8.36 27.53 21.56
C ASP A 698 -8.26 27.27 20.05
N LEU A 699 -9.12 26.41 19.50
CA LEU A 699 -9.10 26.09 18.07
C LEU A 699 -9.40 27.34 17.22
N ASN A 700 -10.34 28.19 17.64
CA ASN A 700 -10.65 29.46 16.98
C ASN A 700 -9.48 30.45 17.09
N ARG A 701 -8.81 30.55 18.25
CA ARG A 701 -7.59 31.35 18.42
C ARG A 701 -6.48 30.88 17.49
N LEU A 702 -6.20 29.57 17.48
CA LEU A 702 -5.16 28.97 16.65
C LEU A 702 -5.46 29.17 15.16
N GLN A 703 -6.70 28.98 14.71
CA GLN A 703 -7.07 29.21 13.32
C GLN A 703 -6.90 30.68 12.91
N ALA A 704 -7.31 31.64 13.76
CA ALA A 704 -7.14 33.07 13.49
C ALA A 704 -5.65 33.48 13.42
N LEU A 705 -4.81 32.93 14.30
CA LEU A 705 -3.36 33.16 14.26
C LEU A 705 -2.69 32.46 13.08
N ALA A 706 -3.14 31.26 12.69
CA ALA A 706 -2.64 30.52 11.53
C ALA A 706 -2.91 31.28 10.23
N SER A 707 -4.15 31.71 9.99
CA SER A 707 -4.53 32.51 8.82
C SER A 707 -3.85 33.89 8.78
N ALA A 708 -3.40 34.41 9.94
CA ALA A 708 -2.68 35.67 10.04
C ALA A 708 -1.14 35.53 10.03
N GLY A 709 -0.59 34.31 9.97
CA GLY A 709 0.85 34.05 10.04
C GLY A 709 1.50 34.35 11.41
N LYS A 710 0.72 34.34 12.49
CA LYS A 710 1.10 34.84 13.84
C LYS A 710 1.07 33.77 14.95
N LEU A 711 1.20 32.49 14.60
CA LEU A 711 1.34 31.40 15.58
C LEU A 711 2.67 31.52 16.34
N ALA A 712 2.63 31.34 17.66
CA ALA A 712 3.85 31.34 18.47
C ALA A 712 4.59 29.99 18.37
N PRO A 713 5.92 29.93 18.59
CA PRO A 713 6.64 28.66 18.67
C PRO A 713 6.07 27.68 19.72
N ALA A 714 5.44 28.20 20.78
CA ALA A 714 4.75 27.42 21.81
C ALA A 714 3.42 26.78 21.33
N ASP A 715 2.77 27.36 20.30
CA ASP A 715 1.59 26.76 19.66
C ASP A 715 1.97 25.58 18.75
N LEU A 716 3.20 25.56 18.21
CA LEU A 716 3.68 24.56 17.25
C LEU A 716 4.44 23.39 17.92
N THR A 717 5.19 23.65 18.98
CA THR A 717 6.03 22.66 19.66
C THR A 717 5.26 21.81 20.68
N GLY A 718 5.75 20.61 20.99
CA GLY A 718 5.27 19.80 22.13
C GLY A 718 3.83 19.28 22.02
N GLY A 719 3.35 18.98 20.81
CA GLY A 719 2.16 18.16 20.60
C GLY A 719 2.47 16.67 20.80
N THR A 720 1.56 15.90 21.38
CA THR A 720 1.77 14.49 21.79
C THR A 720 0.97 13.48 20.97
N PHE A 721 -0.08 13.93 20.30
CA PHE A 721 -0.96 13.13 19.43
C PHE A 721 -1.50 14.04 18.32
N SER A 722 -1.79 13.52 17.12
CA SER A 722 -2.22 14.33 15.98
C SER A 722 -3.58 13.94 15.42
N ILE A 723 -4.36 14.94 14.97
CA ILE A 723 -5.57 14.76 14.18
C ILE A 723 -5.51 15.69 12.96
N SER A 724 -5.63 15.11 11.77
CA SER A 724 -5.83 15.82 10.51
C SER A 724 -7.30 15.76 10.09
N ASN A 725 -7.79 16.79 9.40
CA ASN A 725 -9.13 16.82 8.82
C ASN A 725 -9.01 17.04 7.31
N ILE A 726 -9.17 15.96 6.55
CA ILE A 726 -9.21 16.00 5.08
C ILE A 726 -10.64 16.05 4.54
N GLY A 727 -11.63 15.91 5.41
CA GLY A 727 -13.04 16.14 5.10
C GLY A 727 -13.36 17.58 4.69
N SER A 728 -12.63 18.57 5.19
CA SER A 728 -12.77 19.98 4.77
C SER A 728 -12.34 20.25 3.32
N VAL A 729 -11.58 19.34 2.70
CA VAL A 729 -11.22 19.37 1.27
C VAL A 729 -11.88 18.25 0.47
N GLY A 730 -12.89 17.58 1.05
CA GLY A 730 -13.72 16.58 0.36
C GLY A 730 -13.19 15.15 0.32
N GLY A 731 -12.07 14.85 0.99
CA GLY A 731 -11.55 13.48 1.10
C GLY A 731 -12.39 12.59 2.03
N THR A 732 -12.36 11.26 1.82
CA THR A 732 -13.07 10.27 2.65
C THR A 732 -12.13 9.50 3.57
N TYR A 733 -11.10 8.88 3.02
CA TYR A 733 -10.05 8.15 3.73
C TYR A 733 -8.68 8.72 3.38
N MET A 734 -7.68 8.49 4.24
CA MET A 734 -6.28 8.83 4.01
C MET A 734 -5.38 7.85 4.75
N SER A 735 -4.16 7.61 4.28
CA SER A 735 -3.09 7.03 5.12
C SER A 735 -2.26 8.17 5.71
N PRO A 736 -2.54 8.66 6.93
CA PRO A 736 -1.80 9.78 7.51
C PRO A 736 -0.37 9.36 7.88
N VAL A 737 0.61 10.23 7.62
CA VAL A 737 2.00 10.03 8.04
C VAL A 737 2.20 10.61 9.43
N ILE A 738 2.84 9.84 10.33
CA ILE A 738 3.06 10.20 11.73
C ILE A 738 4.09 11.34 11.84
N MET A 739 3.84 12.31 12.72
CA MET A 739 4.79 13.37 13.03
C MET A 739 5.70 12.98 14.20
N VAL A 740 6.95 12.63 13.91
CA VAL A 740 8.01 12.40 14.91
C VAL A 740 8.07 13.59 15.89
N PRO A 741 8.13 13.39 17.23
CA PRO A 741 8.36 12.12 17.95
C PRO A 741 7.08 11.36 18.37
N GLN A 742 5.90 11.76 17.89
CA GLN A 742 4.64 11.09 18.24
C GLN A 742 4.59 9.67 17.65
N VAL A 743 3.75 8.81 18.23
CA VAL A 743 3.58 7.41 17.81
C VAL A 743 2.28 7.14 17.04
N ALA A 744 1.35 8.10 16.97
CA ALA A 744 0.05 7.91 16.34
C ALA A 744 -0.54 9.21 15.76
N ILE A 745 -1.32 9.07 14.69
CA ILE A 745 -2.07 10.16 14.04
C ILE A 745 -3.42 9.65 13.51
N GLY A 746 -4.46 10.46 13.67
CA GLY A 746 -5.77 10.26 13.02
C GLY A 746 -5.99 11.19 11.84
N ALA A 747 -6.76 10.72 10.86
CA ALA A 747 -7.31 11.48 9.76
C ALA A 747 -8.83 11.36 9.77
N VAL A 748 -9.52 12.50 9.73
CA VAL A 748 -10.98 12.59 9.68
C VAL A 748 -11.44 12.90 8.26
N GLY A 749 -12.32 12.04 7.75
CA GLY A 749 -12.97 12.16 6.45
C GLY A 749 -14.10 13.18 6.40
N LYS A 750 -14.67 13.37 5.20
CA LYS A 750 -15.85 14.21 5.01
C LYS A 750 -17.05 13.61 5.74
N PHE A 751 -17.89 14.51 6.25
CA PHE A 751 -19.24 14.15 6.68
C PHE A 751 -20.10 13.90 5.44
N GLN A 752 -20.82 12.79 5.41
CA GLN A 752 -21.71 12.43 4.29
C GLN A 752 -22.95 11.70 4.81
N THR A 753 -24.09 11.90 4.15
CA THR A 753 -25.33 11.16 4.45
C THR A 753 -25.43 9.97 3.51
N VAL A 754 -25.65 8.78 4.06
CA VAL A 754 -25.78 7.51 3.31
C VAL A 754 -27.02 6.74 3.77
N PRO A 755 -27.62 5.89 2.92
CA PRO A 755 -28.64 4.96 3.37
C PRO A 755 -28.04 3.88 4.28
N ARG A 756 -28.71 3.60 5.39
CA ARG A 756 -28.44 2.50 6.31
C ARG A 756 -29.76 1.85 6.73
N PHE A 757 -29.73 0.59 7.16
CA PHE A 757 -30.90 -0.09 7.69
C PHE A 757 -31.09 0.24 9.17
N ALA A 758 -32.30 0.64 9.56
CA ALA A 758 -32.73 0.72 10.94
C ALA A 758 -33.07 -0.68 11.49
N LYS A 759 -33.25 -0.79 12.81
CA LYS A 759 -33.51 -2.06 13.52
C LYS A 759 -34.83 -2.75 13.17
N ASP A 760 -35.73 -2.06 12.47
CA ASP A 760 -36.99 -2.56 11.93
C ASP A 760 -36.90 -3.00 10.46
N GLY A 761 -35.72 -2.91 9.84
CA GLY A 761 -35.48 -3.22 8.43
C GLY A 761 -35.82 -2.05 7.47
N SER A 762 -36.27 -0.90 7.97
CA SER A 762 -36.47 0.28 7.12
C SER A 762 -35.14 0.93 6.71
N VAL A 763 -35.09 1.52 5.52
CA VAL A 763 -33.91 2.29 5.07
C VAL A 763 -34.04 3.73 5.53
N VAL A 764 -33.07 4.19 6.33
CA VAL A 764 -33.00 5.54 6.90
C VAL A 764 -31.73 6.27 6.44
N PRO A 765 -31.78 7.60 6.26
CA PRO A 765 -30.60 8.40 5.97
C PRO A 765 -29.79 8.63 7.25
N VAL A 766 -28.55 8.12 7.29
CA VAL A 766 -27.62 8.26 8.42
C VAL A 766 -26.44 9.14 8.01
N ARG A 767 -26.06 10.09 8.88
CA ARG A 767 -24.86 10.91 8.73
C ARG A 767 -23.68 10.14 9.29
N ILE A 768 -22.70 9.86 8.43
CA ILE A 768 -21.47 9.16 8.75
C ILE A 768 -20.24 10.07 8.63
N MET A 769 -19.19 9.68 9.33
CA MET A 769 -17.85 10.26 9.25
C MET A 769 -16.85 9.10 9.24
N ASN A 770 -16.02 9.02 8.19
CA ASN A 770 -14.97 8.00 8.11
C ASN A 770 -13.72 8.46 8.86
N VAL A 771 -13.00 7.53 9.49
CA VAL A 771 -11.72 7.78 10.18
C VAL A 771 -10.64 6.85 9.66
N SER A 772 -9.40 7.33 9.63
CA SER A 772 -8.22 6.54 9.30
C SER A 772 -7.09 6.87 10.28
N TRP A 773 -6.56 5.87 10.95
CA TRP A 773 -5.49 5.98 11.92
C TRP A 773 -4.21 5.36 11.37
N SER A 774 -3.06 5.97 11.68
CA SER A 774 -1.75 5.36 11.53
C SER A 774 -1.07 5.27 12.89
N GLY A 775 -0.46 4.12 13.19
CA GLY A 775 0.35 3.90 14.39
C GLY A 775 1.76 3.41 14.06
N ASP A 776 2.72 3.73 14.92
CA ASP A 776 4.07 3.17 14.90
C ASP A 776 4.03 1.71 15.35
N HIS A 777 4.21 0.78 14.41
CA HIS A 777 4.01 -0.63 14.68
C HIS A 777 5.08 -1.27 15.58
N ARG A 778 6.16 -0.53 15.89
CA ARG A 778 7.18 -0.97 16.87
C ARG A 778 6.66 -0.92 18.30
N VAL A 779 5.64 -0.09 18.57
CA VAL A 779 5.16 0.23 19.93
C VAL A 779 3.64 0.14 20.09
N ILE A 780 2.88 0.08 19.00
CA ILE A 780 1.42 -0.07 18.98
C ILE A 780 1.05 -1.27 18.10
N ASP A 781 0.26 -2.19 18.64
CA ASP A 781 -0.37 -3.27 17.88
C ASP A 781 -1.76 -2.85 17.32
N GLY A 782 -2.21 -3.57 16.28
CA GLY A 782 -3.49 -3.28 15.63
C GLY A 782 -4.72 -3.45 16.52
N ALA A 783 -4.70 -4.35 17.51
CA ALA A 783 -5.81 -4.53 18.44
C ALA A 783 -5.88 -3.40 19.49
N THR A 784 -4.75 -2.84 19.90
CA THR A 784 -4.67 -1.64 20.74
C THR A 784 -5.23 -0.42 20.01
N MET A 785 -4.89 -0.22 18.73
CA MET A 785 -5.49 0.85 17.91
C MET A 785 -6.98 0.65 17.68
N ALA A 786 -7.43 -0.57 17.36
CA ALA A 786 -8.85 -0.88 17.18
C ALA A 786 -9.66 -0.65 18.46
N ARG A 787 -9.14 -1.05 19.64
CA ARG A 787 -9.80 -0.79 20.94
C ARG A 787 -9.94 0.72 21.21
N PHE A 788 -8.89 1.50 20.94
CA PHE A 788 -8.93 2.95 21.05
C PHE A 788 -9.95 3.57 20.08
N SER A 789 -9.93 3.17 18.81
CA SER A 789 -10.88 3.66 17.81
C SER A 789 -12.32 3.30 18.18
N ASN A 790 -12.58 2.11 18.71
CA ASN A 790 -13.91 1.70 19.19
C ASN A 790 -14.37 2.53 20.41
N LYS A 791 -13.47 2.80 21.37
CA LYS A 791 -13.77 3.67 22.53
C LYS A 791 -14.01 5.12 22.08
N TRP A 792 -13.30 5.58 21.05
CA TRP A 792 -13.46 6.90 20.44
C TRP A 792 -14.78 7.04 19.66
N LYS A 793 -15.09 6.05 18.82
CA LYS A 793 -16.34 5.89 18.07
C LYS A 793 -17.56 5.92 19.00
N LEU A 794 -17.53 5.15 20.08
CA LEU A 794 -18.55 5.19 21.14
C LEU A 794 -18.80 6.61 21.68
N TYR A 795 -17.76 7.43 21.88
CA TYR A 795 -17.89 8.82 22.32
C TYR A 795 -18.43 9.78 21.25
N LEU A 796 -18.43 9.42 19.96
CA LEU A 796 -18.98 10.26 18.89
C LEU A 796 -20.38 9.83 18.47
N GLU A 797 -20.66 8.52 18.46
CA GLU A 797 -21.99 7.95 18.26
C GLU A 797 -22.91 8.23 19.46
N ASN A 798 -22.35 8.22 20.68
CA ASN A 798 -23.09 8.44 21.92
C ASN A 798 -22.44 9.57 22.75
N PRO A 799 -22.44 10.83 22.29
CA PRO A 799 -21.60 11.89 22.87
C PRO A 799 -22.03 12.36 24.27
N VAL A 800 -23.21 11.97 24.74
CA VAL A 800 -23.61 12.11 26.15
C VAL A 800 -22.74 11.25 27.07
N SER A 801 -22.22 10.11 26.60
CA SER A 801 -21.36 9.21 27.38
C SER A 801 -20.04 9.85 27.83
N MET A 802 -19.54 10.86 27.10
CA MET A 802 -18.37 11.65 27.51
C MET A 802 -18.55 12.30 28.90
N LEU A 803 -19.79 12.62 29.31
CA LEU A 803 -20.06 13.24 30.60
C LEU A 803 -19.70 12.34 31.80
N SER A 804 -19.76 11.02 31.64
CA SER A 804 -19.35 10.07 32.69
C SER A 804 -17.83 9.95 32.87
N GLU A 805 -17.05 10.44 31.89
CA GLU A 805 -15.59 10.34 31.82
C GLU A 805 -14.92 11.72 31.96
N MET A 806 -15.72 12.78 32.02
CA MET A 806 -15.35 14.17 32.30
C MET A 806 -15.48 14.48 33.81
N SER A 807 -14.57 13.89 34.58
CA SER A 807 -14.10 14.38 35.87
C SER A 807 -12.93 15.35 35.70
#